data_AF-A0A932DFU0-F1
#
_entry.id   AF-A0A932DFU0-F1
#
_cell.length_a   1.000
_cell.length_b   1.000
_cell.length_c   1.000
_cell.angle_alpha   90.00
_cell.angle_beta   90.00
_cell.angle_gamma   90.00
#
_symmetry.space_group_name_H-M   'P 1'
#
loop_
_entity.id
_entity.type
_entity.pdbx_description
1 polymer ?
#
loop_
_entity_poly.entity_id
_entity_poly.type
_entity_poly.pdbx_seq_one_letter_code
_entity_poly.pdbx_strand_id
1 'polypeptide(L)'
;MRIRLSLLILLFVFFILAPTLSRWYTDWLWFGEVGYRRVFWVPLLSRIGVTVVVGGTLFALFIVNLRPLLRRPPLDDIIDLEPRGRGGREFKRVIRRPWFGGIVIAVLALIAFLSGLAASAQWPMFQQFVHAQPFGVTDPIFGRDVGFFVFRLPVYQFVESWLFGWLMLIFLAAAAAYYLRYTPMMLRGVWSLPAQVRAHLSLLAGAIVLVRGWGFWLDAFSIEYSQRGAIVGAGYTDVRAVLPALRLLTVLFVVCAALLFINVRRRTLRPAVGVILVIALAWVIGLGVVPRFVQQFRVSPNELTVETPYIRYGIASTLKAFGLDRVREQVFSAEPVTAELVSRNRPTVDNVRLWDYRPLLSAYRQLQTLRPYYLFGDVDIDRYRIAGVQRQVMLSARELDPGRLAPQARTWVNEHLVFTHGYGLVMSPVNRASEEGMPEFFLKDIPPVGEAGLRVSQPAIYFGEHTGRYVIVNTRVQELDYPRGDENVYTSYAGRGGIPLTRLRRAAFAYRFGDMRLLLSSDVTSSSRLMFAREITTRVRRLAPFLSYDRDPYVVLAGGRLKWVIDAYTTSNRYPYATPAPEVGVNYIRNSVKVIIDAYDGTADFYVVDPADPLARSFASIFPELFKPASQMPAELVAHLRYPVDLFEIQARMYATFHMKDPRVFYNREDVWAVPTELFGNETVLVEPYYVTMRLANDPRPEFILILPFVPAGRDNLIAWMAARNDGPRYGELVVYRFPKDRLAFGPMQVESRINQDPVISQQLTLWNQEGSRVIRGNLLVIPMEDALMYVEPLFLQAERSQLPELKRVIVASGPRIVMDETLDGAIARLLGRAPPAQPSPGAPPAPGPSTRDELIAQALESYDRAEQLLRQSDFAGYAREIERLGQILRQLEQSK
;
A
#
# COMPACT_ATOMS: atom_id res chain seq x y z
N MET A 1 -38.88 41.21 18.97
CA MET A 1 -37.92 41.20 17.83
C MET A 1 -36.57 40.56 18.19
N ARG A 2 -35.91 40.97 19.30
CA ARG A 2 -34.63 40.37 19.76
C ARG A 2 -34.69 38.85 20.04
N ILE A 3 -35.75 38.36 20.68
CA ILE A 3 -35.93 36.91 20.95
C ILE A 3 -36.07 36.09 19.65
N ARG A 4 -36.80 36.61 18.65
CA ARG A 4 -36.94 35.94 17.34
C ARG A 4 -35.61 35.89 16.59
N LEU A 5 -34.80 36.96 16.66
CA LEU A 5 -33.48 37.01 16.05
C LEU A 5 -32.48 36.06 16.74
N SER A 6 -32.47 36.01 18.08
CA SER A 6 -31.65 35.07 18.84
C SER A 6 -32.02 33.62 18.54
N LEU A 7 -33.33 33.32 18.42
CA LEU A 7 -33.80 31.98 18.04
C LEU A 7 -33.37 31.60 16.62
N LEU A 8 -33.47 32.54 15.67
CA LEU A 8 -33.04 32.34 14.27
C LEU A 8 -31.53 32.11 14.17
N ILE A 9 -30.73 32.87 14.92
CA ILE A 9 -29.27 32.70 15.00
C ILE A 9 -28.93 31.33 15.61
N LEU A 10 -29.61 30.94 16.68
CA LEU A 10 -29.36 29.66 17.35
C LEU A 10 -29.75 28.48 16.45
N LEU A 11 -30.85 28.61 15.70
CA LEU A 11 -31.28 27.64 14.70
C LEU A 11 -30.28 27.57 13.53
N PHE A 12 -29.81 28.71 13.03
CA PHE A 12 -28.80 28.79 11.97
C PHE A 12 -27.47 28.14 12.40
N VAL A 13 -27.00 28.44 13.61
CA VAL A 13 -25.79 27.83 14.20
C VAL A 13 -26.00 26.32 14.39
N PHE A 14 -27.18 25.90 14.85
CA PHE A 14 -27.53 24.49 14.97
C PHE A 14 -27.47 23.77 13.62
N PHE A 15 -28.06 24.34 12.55
CA PHE A 15 -28.02 23.73 11.21
C PHE A 15 -26.61 23.67 10.60
N ILE A 16 -25.73 24.62 10.92
CA ILE A 16 -24.33 24.60 10.50
C ILE A 16 -23.53 23.53 11.26
N LEU A 17 -23.78 23.38 12.57
CA LEU A 17 -23.02 22.46 13.43
C LEU A 17 -23.58 21.03 13.42
N ALA A 18 -24.87 20.85 13.14
CA ALA A 18 -25.55 19.56 13.17
C ALA A 18 -24.89 18.49 12.27
N PRO A 19 -24.44 18.77 11.03
CA PRO A 19 -23.70 17.78 10.23
C PRO A 19 -22.41 17.34 10.88
N THR A 20 -21.64 18.28 11.41
CA THR A 20 -20.36 18.00 12.05
C THR A 20 -20.55 17.20 13.32
N LEU A 21 -21.53 17.58 14.16
CA LEU A 21 -21.86 16.88 15.41
C LEU A 21 -22.42 15.48 15.15
N SER A 22 -23.31 15.33 14.17
CA SER A 22 -23.85 14.04 13.77
C SER A 22 -22.74 13.10 13.28
N ARG A 23 -21.86 13.59 12.39
CA ARG A 23 -20.71 12.81 11.92
C ARG A 23 -19.78 12.43 13.08
N TRP A 24 -19.46 13.37 13.95
CA TRP A 24 -18.60 13.13 15.11
C TRP A 24 -19.18 12.07 16.06
N TYR A 25 -20.47 12.17 16.40
CA TYR A 25 -21.14 11.21 17.27
C TYR A 25 -21.26 9.82 16.63
N THR A 26 -21.64 9.74 15.35
CA THR A 26 -21.75 8.47 14.63
C THR A 26 -20.38 7.80 14.42
N ASP A 27 -19.33 8.58 14.22
CA ASP A 27 -17.94 8.09 14.15
C ASP A 27 -17.49 7.56 15.51
N TRP A 28 -17.76 8.29 16.59
CA TRP A 28 -17.46 7.84 17.95
C TRP A 28 -18.14 6.51 18.29
N LEU A 29 -19.41 6.34 17.88
CA LEU A 29 -20.14 5.08 18.03
C LEU A 29 -19.48 3.94 17.24
N TRP A 30 -19.02 4.22 16.01
CA TRP A 30 -18.37 3.23 15.15
C TRP A 30 -17.02 2.78 15.70
N PHE A 31 -16.14 3.70 16.10
CA PHE A 31 -14.88 3.34 16.77
C PHE A 31 -15.13 2.59 18.09
N GLY A 32 -16.27 2.85 18.74
CA GLY A 32 -16.71 2.11 19.91
C GLY A 32 -17.20 0.69 19.64
N GLU A 33 -17.72 0.43 18.44
CA GLU A 33 -18.19 -0.89 18.00
C GLU A 33 -17.04 -1.78 17.52
N VAL A 34 -16.09 -1.21 16.75
CA VAL A 34 -14.92 -1.96 16.27
C VAL A 34 -13.91 -2.25 17.39
N GLY A 35 -13.98 -1.54 18.52
CA GLY A 35 -13.12 -1.75 19.69
C GLY A 35 -11.91 -0.82 19.77
N TYR A 36 -11.72 0.10 18.81
CA TYR A 36 -10.58 1.02 18.75
C TYR A 36 -10.93 2.47 19.11
N ARG A 37 -11.59 2.69 20.27
CA ARG A 37 -12.00 4.05 20.70
C ARG A 37 -10.84 5.03 20.84
N ARG A 38 -9.66 4.55 21.21
CA ARG A 38 -8.46 5.38 21.37
C ARG A 38 -7.99 6.00 20.05
N VAL A 39 -8.19 5.31 18.93
CA VAL A 39 -7.89 5.83 17.58
C VAL A 39 -8.74 7.06 17.25
N PHE A 40 -9.94 7.17 17.80
CA PHE A 40 -10.76 8.38 17.65
C PHE A 40 -10.26 9.54 18.51
N TRP A 41 -9.95 9.26 19.78
CA TRP A 41 -9.60 10.31 20.75
C TRP A 41 -8.19 10.85 20.57
N VAL A 42 -7.20 10.01 20.24
CA VAL A 42 -5.81 10.45 20.12
C VAL A 42 -5.63 11.56 19.07
N PRO A 43 -6.09 11.42 17.81
CA PRO A 43 -6.00 12.50 16.83
C PRO A 43 -6.74 13.77 17.27
N LEU A 44 -7.93 13.63 17.88
CA LEU A 44 -8.72 14.76 18.35
C LEU A 44 -8.01 15.54 19.47
N LEU A 45 -7.57 14.85 20.51
CA LEU A 45 -6.84 15.44 21.63
C LEU A 45 -5.50 16.00 21.19
N SER A 46 -4.81 15.34 20.25
CA SER A 46 -3.56 15.84 19.66
C SER A 46 -3.78 17.15 18.90
N ARG A 47 -4.83 17.22 18.08
CA ARG A 47 -5.18 18.44 17.34
C ARG A 47 -5.53 19.59 18.29
N ILE A 48 -6.29 19.32 19.36
CA ILE A 48 -6.60 20.31 20.39
C ILE A 48 -5.32 20.75 21.10
N GLY A 49 -4.47 19.80 21.52
CA GLY A 49 -3.19 20.09 22.18
C GLY A 49 -2.27 20.95 21.34
N VAL A 50 -2.07 20.61 20.06
CA VAL A 50 -1.28 21.40 19.11
C VAL A 50 -1.90 22.79 18.92
N THR A 51 -3.22 22.89 18.78
CA THR A 51 -3.92 24.18 18.64
C THR A 51 -3.67 25.07 19.85
N VAL A 52 -3.80 24.53 21.06
CA VAL A 52 -3.62 25.27 22.31
C VAL A 52 -2.16 25.67 22.50
N VAL A 53 -1.19 24.79 22.23
CA VAL A 53 0.24 25.08 22.41
C VAL A 53 0.72 26.11 21.38
N VAL A 54 0.45 25.87 20.09
CA VAL A 54 0.91 26.77 19.00
C VAL A 54 0.15 28.10 19.05
N GLY A 55 -1.18 28.06 19.17
CA GLY A 55 -2.01 29.25 19.26
C GLY A 55 -1.74 30.03 20.55
N GLY A 56 -1.59 29.36 21.69
CA GLY A 56 -1.24 29.99 22.96
C GLY A 56 0.13 30.67 22.92
N THR A 57 1.12 30.04 22.28
CA THR A 57 2.45 30.63 22.07
C THR A 57 2.38 31.88 21.21
N LEU A 58 1.62 31.86 20.11
CA LEU A 58 1.45 33.03 19.24
C LEU A 58 0.68 34.16 19.93
N PHE A 59 -0.36 33.81 20.68
CA PHE A 59 -1.12 34.79 21.46
C PHE A 59 -0.22 35.47 22.50
N ALA A 60 0.62 34.69 23.20
CA ALA A 60 1.61 35.24 24.12
C ALA A 60 2.59 36.19 23.40
N LEU A 61 3.08 35.81 22.21
CA LEU A 61 3.93 36.66 21.38
C LEU A 61 3.22 37.97 20.99
N PHE A 62 1.96 37.92 20.58
CA PHE A 62 1.18 39.13 20.27
C PHE A 62 1.03 40.05 21.48
N ILE A 63 0.66 39.51 22.64
CA ILE A 63 0.47 40.31 23.86
C ILE A 63 1.78 40.97 24.31
N VAL A 64 2.90 40.24 24.26
CA VAL A 64 4.23 40.79 24.61
C VAL A 64 4.59 41.96 23.68
N ASN A 65 4.34 41.84 22.38
CA ASN A 65 4.68 42.88 21.39
C ASN A 65 3.65 44.03 21.31
N LEU A 66 2.43 43.83 21.82
CA LEU A 66 1.41 44.88 21.90
C LEU A 66 1.64 45.83 23.09
N ARG A 67 2.22 45.35 24.20
CA ARG A 67 2.48 46.14 25.42
C ARG A 67 3.27 47.44 25.16
N PRO A 68 4.40 47.44 24.41
CA PRO A 68 5.13 48.68 24.10
C PRO A 68 4.33 49.67 23.24
N LEU A 69 3.40 49.18 22.42
CA LEU A 69 2.56 50.01 21.56
C LEU A 69 1.47 50.73 22.37
N LEU A 70 0.95 50.07 23.41
CA LEU A 70 -0.09 50.58 24.31
C LEU A 70 0.44 51.50 25.42
N ARG A 71 1.75 51.46 25.74
CA ARG A 71 2.35 52.37 26.72
C ARG A 71 2.30 53.82 26.22
N ARG A 72 1.82 54.74 27.06
CA ARG A 72 1.80 56.18 26.77
C ARG A 72 3.24 56.71 26.85
N PRO A 73 3.69 57.56 25.90
CA PRO A 73 4.90 58.33 26.13
C PRO A 73 4.67 59.26 27.32
N PRO A 74 5.69 59.53 28.15
CA PRO A 74 5.65 60.71 29.02
C PRO A 74 5.55 61.92 28.10
N LEU A 75 4.43 62.64 28.19
CA LEU A 75 4.14 63.85 27.42
C LEU A 75 4.44 65.06 28.28
N ASP A 76 5.63 65.10 28.88
CA ASP A 76 6.03 66.21 29.76
C ASP A 76 6.93 67.25 29.06
N ASP A 77 7.02 67.24 27.72
CA ASP A 77 7.88 68.21 27.00
C ASP A 77 7.36 68.58 25.59
N ILE A 78 6.04 68.63 25.40
CA ILE A 78 5.46 69.22 24.19
C ILE A 78 4.63 70.43 24.61
N ILE A 79 5.25 71.60 24.52
CA ILE A 79 4.56 72.90 24.58
C ILE A 79 3.49 72.90 23.50
N ASP A 80 2.23 72.98 23.92
CA ASP A 80 1.07 73.17 23.04
C ASP A 80 1.17 74.54 22.35
N LEU A 81 1.60 74.54 21.09
CA LEU A 81 1.48 75.70 20.19
C LEU A 81 0.62 75.29 18.99
N GLU A 82 -0.69 75.24 19.25
CA GLU A 82 -1.77 75.96 18.55
C GLU A 82 -3.08 75.15 18.38
N PRO A 83 -4.24 75.72 18.80
CA PRO A 83 -5.54 75.09 18.71
C PRO A 83 -6.34 75.60 17.52
N ARG A 84 -6.29 74.95 16.35
CA ARG A 84 -7.40 75.04 15.34
C ARG A 84 -7.26 74.01 14.23
N GLY A 85 -8.15 73.01 14.26
CA GLY A 85 -8.29 71.98 13.23
C GLY A 85 -9.35 70.97 13.66
N ARG A 86 -10.60 71.19 13.26
CA ARG A 86 -11.81 70.45 13.71
C ARG A 86 -11.85 68.97 13.25
N GLY A 87 -10.95 68.50 12.39
CA GLY A 87 -10.94 67.11 11.88
C GLY A 87 -10.11 66.10 12.68
N GLY A 88 -9.12 66.53 13.48
CA GLY A 88 -8.19 65.61 14.18
C GLY A 88 -8.67 65.10 15.55
N ARG A 89 -9.78 65.65 16.08
CA ARG A 89 -10.29 65.32 17.43
C ARG A 89 -11.22 64.10 17.45
N GLU A 90 -11.85 63.75 16.32
CA GLU A 90 -12.78 62.62 16.24
C GLU A 90 -12.03 61.28 16.16
N PHE A 91 -10.97 61.19 15.35
CA PHE A 91 -10.14 59.97 15.25
C PHE A 91 -9.42 59.65 16.58
N LYS A 92 -9.01 60.69 17.34
CA LYS A 92 -8.42 60.55 18.69
C LYS A 92 -9.42 60.10 19.76
N ARG A 93 -10.74 60.20 19.54
CA ARG A 93 -11.79 59.76 20.49
C ARG A 93 -12.19 58.29 20.30
N VAL A 94 -12.19 57.79 19.06
CA VAL A 94 -12.59 56.40 18.73
C VAL A 94 -11.60 55.38 19.31
N ILE A 95 -10.29 55.67 19.24
CA ILE A 95 -9.20 54.83 19.78
C ILE A 95 -9.18 54.84 21.33
N ARG A 96 -9.84 55.81 21.98
CA ARG A 96 -9.73 56.08 23.42
C ARG A 96 -10.77 55.35 24.28
N ARG A 97 -11.68 54.58 23.68
CA ARG A 97 -12.68 53.81 24.42
C ARG A 97 -12.12 52.43 24.81
N PRO A 98 -12.37 51.93 26.03
CA PRO A 98 -11.85 50.65 26.53
C PRO A 98 -12.26 49.43 25.69
N TRP A 99 -13.41 49.50 24.99
CA TRP A 99 -13.89 48.46 24.08
C TRP A 99 -12.95 48.17 22.88
N PHE A 100 -12.14 49.13 22.44
CA PHE A 100 -11.31 49.00 21.23
C PHE A 100 -10.09 48.11 21.52
N GLY A 101 -9.51 48.22 22.73
CA GLY A 101 -8.47 47.30 23.20
C GLY A 101 -8.99 45.87 23.33
N GLY A 102 -10.25 45.70 23.77
CA GLY A 102 -10.92 44.40 23.81
C GLY A 102 -11.10 43.79 22.42
N ILE A 103 -11.51 44.58 21.43
CA ILE A 103 -11.66 44.13 20.04
C ILE A 103 -10.31 43.72 19.44
N VAL A 104 -9.24 44.50 19.64
CA VAL A 104 -7.90 44.15 19.14
C VAL A 104 -7.39 42.86 19.75
N ILE A 105 -7.53 42.67 21.08
CA ILE A 105 -7.15 41.43 21.74
C ILE A 105 -7.99 40.25 21.22
N ALA A 106 -9.29 40.44 20.99
CA ALA A 106 -10.16 39.41 20.43
C ALA A 106 -9.74 39.01 19.00
N VAL A 107 -9.38 39.99 18.14
CA VAL A 107 -8.88 39.72 16.78
C VAL A 107 -7.54 38.99 16.83
N LEU A 108 -6.61 39.39 17.70
CA LEU A 108 -5.32 38.70 17.86
C LEU A 108 -5.48 37.29 18.42
N ALA A 109 -6.40 37.10 19.36
CA ALA A 109 -6.77 35.77 19.88
C ALA A 109 -7.36 34.89 18.77
N LEU A 110 -8.21 35.45 17.90
CA LEU A 110 -8.76 34.74 16.76
C LEU A 110 -7.67 34.35 15.76
N ILE A 111 -6.76 35.26 15.40
CA ILE A 111 -5.63 34.96 14.51
C ILE A 111 -4.74 33.86 15.13
N ALA A 112 -4.46 33.96 16.42
CA ALA A 112 -3.67 32.97 17.14
C ALA A 112 -4.33 31.59 17.17
N PHE A 113 -5.64 31.54 17.42
CA PHE A 113 -6.45 30.32 17.36
C PHE A 113 -6.44 29.71 15.95
N LEU A 114 -6.64 30.52 14.91
CA LEU A 114 -6.62 30.06 13.51
C LEU A 114 -5.22 29.51 13.11
N SER A 115 -4.13 30.12 13.59
CA SER A 115 -2.79 29.59 13.37
C SER A 115 -2.58 28.25 14.07
N GLY A 116 -3.04 28.12 15.32
CA GLY A 116 -3.01 26.85 16.04
C GLY A 116 -3.83 25.76 15.34
N LEU A 117 -5.02 26.12 14.84
CA LEU A 117 -5.89 25.22 14.09
C LEU A 117 -5.22 24.75 12.80
N ALA A 118 -4.54 25.65 12.07
CA ALA A 118 -3.75 25.29 10.89
C ALA A 118 -2.60 24.32 11.24
N ALA A 119 -1.89 24.57 12.34
CA ALA A 119 -0.82 23.68 12.83
C ALA A 119 -1.33 22.30 13.26
N SER A 120 -2.58 22.22 13.74
CA SER A 120 -3.20 20.95 14.18
C SER A 120 -3.27 19.89 13.08
N ALA A 121 -3.24 20.29 11.80
CA ALA A 121 -3.17 19.35 10.67
C ALA A 121 -1.91 18.46 10.74
N GLN A 122 -0.81 18.98 11.31
CA GLN A 122 0.47 18.28 11.48
C GLN A 122 0.56 17.47 12.79
N TRP A 123 -0.58 17.15 13.42
CA TRP A 123 -0.60 16.36 14.65
C TRP A 123 0.17 15.02 14.58
N PRO A 124 0.25 14.26 13.46
CA PRO A 124 1.03 13.02 13.43
C PRO A 124 2.51 13.28 13.62
N MET A 125 3.04 14.36 13.04
CA MET A 125 4.44 14.79 13.17
C MET A 125 4.79 15.05 14.64
N PHE A 126 3.94 15.77 15.38
CA PHE A 126 4.15 16.04 16.80
C PHE A 126 4.04 14.78 17.66
N GLN A 127 3.10 13.88 17.35
CA GLN A 127 2.99 12.61 18.08
C GLN A 127 4.21 11.73 17.84
N GLN A 128 4.67 11.60 16.60
CA GLN A 128 5.88 10.84 16.27
C GLN A 128 7.14 11.45 16.87
N PHE A 129 7.20 12.78 17.08
CA PHE A 129 8.28 13.43 17.82
C PHE A 129 8.34 13.00 19.28
N VAL A 130 7.19 12.96 19.96
CA VAL A 130 7.08 12.50 21.37
C VAL A 130 7.38 11.01 21.48
N HIS A 131 6.88 10.23 20.51
CA HIS A 131 6.98 8.78 20.44
C HIS A 131 8.10 8.30 19.49
N ALA A 132 9.19 9.07 19.40
CA ALA A 132 10.28 8.78 18.48
C ALA A 132 11.03 7.51 18.88
N GLN A 133 11.36 6.67 17.89
CA GLN A 133 12.10 5.42 18.07
C GLN A 133 13.47 5.49 17.36
N PRO A 134 14.51 4.83 17.88
CA PRO A 134 15.79 4.75 17.19
C PRO A 134 15.72 3.77 16.02
N PHE A 135 16.35 4.15 14.91
CA PHE A 135 16.55 3.27 13.75
C PHE A 135 17.71 2.29 13.96
N GLY A 136 18.67 2.63 14.82
CA GLY A 136 19.89 1.84 15.00
C GLY A 136 20.86 1.99 13.83
N VAL A 137 20.69 3.05 13.04
CA VAL A 137 21.49 3.35 11.85
C VAL A 137 21.84 4.83 11.90
N THR A 138 23.12 5.15 11.80
CA THR A 138 23.60 6.53 11.78
C THR A 138 23.83 7.00 10.36
N ASP A 139 23.55 8.28 10.11
CA ASP A 139 23.94 8.94 8.88
C ASP A 139 25.49 9.05 8.79
N PRO A 140 26.06 9.10 7.57
CA PRO A 140 27.51 9.12 7.37
C PRO A 140 28.18 10.50 7.52
N ILE A 141 27.43 11.61 7.61
CA ILE A 141 27.99 12.97 7.58
C ILE A 141 28.01 13.63 8.97
N PHE A 142 26.92 13.53 9.70
CA PHE A 142 26.66 14.07 11.04
C PHE A 142 26.71 13.02 12.15
N GLY A 143 26.64 11.71 11.82
CA GLY A 143 26.72 10.62 12.80
C GLY A 143 25.51 10.56 13.74
N ARG A 144 24.36 11.05 13.31
CA ARG A 144 23.08 11.00 14.03
C ARG A 144 22.27 9.81 13.57
N ASP A 145 21.48 9.25 14.49
CA ASP A 145 20.53 8.19 14.13
C ASP A 145 19.49 8.71 13.11
N VAL A 146 19.12 7.88 12.14
CA VAL A 146 18.09 8.20 11.14
C VAL A 146 16.77 8.66 11.78
N GLY A 147 16.45 8.21 12.99
CA GLY A 147 15.29 8.68 13.75
C GLY A 147 15.31 10.18 14.05
N PHE A 148 16.47 10.83 14.10
CA PHE A 148 16.56 12.30 14.17
C PHE A 148 15.95 12.95 12.93
N PHE A 149 16.29 12.44 11.74
CA PHE A 149 15.86 12.97 10.45
C PHE A 149 14.38 12.70 10.17
N VAL A 150 13.91 11.51 10.57
CA VAL A 150 12.52 11.09 10.35
C VAL A 150 11.55 11.72 11.36
N PHE A 151 11.92 11.79 12.66
CA PHE A 151 10.99 12.19 13.72
C PHE A 151 11.23 13.60 14.28
N ARG A 152 12.48 14.06 14.39
CA ARG A 152 12.82 15.29 15.13
C ARG A 152 13.02 16.51 14.25
N LEU A 153 13.79 16.34 13.18
CA LEU A 153 14.09 17.41 12.23
C LEU A 153 12.82 18.08 11.65
N PRO A 154 11.75 17.36 11.28
CA PRO A 154 10.54 17.99 10.76
C PRO A 154 9.87 18.93 11.77
N VAL A 155 9.85 18.58 13.06
CA VAL A 155 9.30 19.45 14.12
C VAL A 155 10.15 20.70 14.29
N TYR A 156 11.48 20.58 14.29
CA TYR A 156 12.35 21.74 14.39
C TYR A 156 12.21 22.68 13.19
N GLN A 157 12.11 22.14 11.98
CA GLN A 157 11.87 22.92 10.75
C GLN A 157 10.48 23.59 10.78
N PHE A 158 9.46 22.89 11.27
CA PHE A 158 8.13 23.48 11.46
C PHE A 158 8.17 24.66 12.44
N VAL A 159 8.79 24.48 13.61
CA VAL A 159 8.89 25.52 14.64
C VAL A 159 9.68 26.72 14.13
N GLU A 160 10.80 26.51 13.43
CA GLU A 160 11.60 27.58 12.85
C GLU A 160 10.81 28.40 11.82
N SER A 161 10.21 27.72 10.83
CA SER A 161 9.46 28.39 9.76
C SER A 161 8.23 29.13 10.29
N TRP A 162 7.53 28.53 11.26
CA TRP A 162 6.38 29.14 11.92
C TRP A 162 6.79 30.38 12.75
N LEU A 163 7.85 30.28 13.56
CA LEU A 163 8.35 31.42 14.34
C LEU A 163 8.85 32.54 13.44
N PHE A 164 9.63 32.23 12.40
CA PHE A 164 10.16 33.20 11.46
C PHE A 164 9.03 33.97 10.77
N GLY A 165 8.04 33.25 10.23
CA GLY A 165 6.89 33.86 9.54
C GLY A 165 6.09 34.80 10.44
N TRP A 166 5.76 34.38 11.66
CA TRP A 166 4.98 35.20 12.58
C TRP A 166 5.77 36.37 13.18
N LEU A 167 7.04 36.18 13.52
CA LEU A 167 7.89 37.28 13.98
C LEU A 167 8.06 38.34 12.90
N MET A 168 8.20 37.93 11.63
CA MET A 168 8.26 38.86 10.50
C MET A 168 6.96 39.66 10.37
N LEU A 169 5.80 39.01 10.44
CA LEU A 169 4.50 39.68 10.40
C LEU A 169 4.31 40.65 11.58
N ILE A 170 4.70 40.24 12.79
CA ILE A 170 4.66 41.09 13.98
C ILE A 170 5.58 42.30 13.81
N PHE A 171 6.79 42.10 13.28
CA PHE A 171 7.74 43.18 13.01
C PHE A 171 7.18 44.18 12.01
N LEU A 172 6.63 43.72 10.88
CA LEU A 172 6.02 44.59 9.87
C LEU A 172 4.81 45.35 10.42
N ALA A 173 3.93 44.67 11.18
CA ALA A 173 2.78 45.29 11.81
C ALA A 173 3.19 46.34 12.86
N ALA A 174 4.19 46.03 13.69
CA ALA A 174 4.74 46.97 14.67
C ALA A 174 5.41 48.17 13.99
N ALA A 175 6.21 47.93 12.94
CA ALA A 175 6.85 48.98 12.16
C ALA A 175 5.83 49.90 11.48
N ALA A 176 4.78 49.34 10.86
CA ALA A 176 3.69 50.10 10.27
C ALA A 176 2.91 50.91 11.33
N ALA A 177 2.61 50.31 12.49
CA ALA A 177 1.93 50.99 13.57
C ALA A 177 2.77 52.15 14.14
N TYR A 178 4.09 51.97 14.27
CA TYR A 178 4.99 53.06 14.65
C TYR A 178 5.10 54.12 13.57
N TYR A 179 5.24 53.73 12.30
CA TYR A 179 5.27 54.65 11.18
C TYR A 179 4.03 55.56 11.20
N LEU A 180 2.82 55.00 11.17
CA LEU A 180 1.56 55.74 11.22
C LEU A 180 1.44 56.64 12.45
N ARG A 181 1.96 56.20 13.60
CA ARG A 181 1.93 56.98 14.86
C ARG A 181 2.86 58.19 14.82
N TYR A 182 4.01 58.10 14.14
CA TYR A 182 5.04 59.15 14.11
C TYR A 182 5.09 59.93 12.79
N THR A 183 4.32 59.56 11.75
CA THR A 183 4.19 60.31 10.49
C THR A 183 3.89 61.81 10.70
N PRO A 184 2.98 62.21 11.63
CA PRO A 184 2.71 63.64 11.87
C PRO A 184 3.91 64.43 12.41
N MET A 185 4.88 63.77 13.07
CA MET A 185 6.12 64.40 13.54
C MET A 185 7.17 64.49 12.41
N MET A 186 7.24 63.49 11.55
CA MET A 186 8.12 63.49 10.37
C MET A 186 7.73 64.57 9.36
N LEU A 187 6.43 64.76 9.12
CA LEU A 187 5.89 65.84 8.28
C LEU A 187 6.17 67.25 8.85
N ARG A 188 6.48 67.36 10.14
CA ARG A 188 6.89 68.59 10.83
C ARG A 188 8.41 68.79 10.87
N GLY A 189 9.17 68.01 10.11
CA GLY A 189 10.63 68.14 10.00
C GLY A 189 11.44 67.42 11.09
N VAL A 190 10.82 66.67 12.00
CA VAL A 190 11.54 65.92 13.06
C VAL A 190 11.72 64.47 12.65
N TRP A 191 12.91 64.12 12.15
CA TRP A 191 13.27 62.78 11.66
C TRP A 191 13.94 61.92 12.75
N SER A 192 13.39 61.87 13.97
CA SER A 192 13.94 61.05 15.05
C SER A 192 12.94 60.04 15.61
N LEU A 193 13.35 58.78 15.68
CA LEU A 193 12.57 57.70 16.31
C LEU A 193 12.87 57.63 17.82
N PRO A 194 11.85 57.58 18.70
CA PRO A 194 12.06 57.46 20.14
C PRO A 194 12.91 56.23 20.51
N ALA A 195 13.70 56.34 21.58
CA ALA A 195 14.58 55.26 22.02
C ALA A 195 13.84 53.94 22.30
N GLN A 196 12.61 54.00 22.83
CA GLN A 196 11.77 52.82 23.11
C GLN A 196 11.30 52.11 21.83
N VAL A 197 10.98 52.85 20.77
CA VAL A 197 10.55 52.31 19.47
C VAL A 197 11.71 51.61 18.80
N ARG A 198 12.89 52.26 18.79
CA ARG A 198 14.13 51.68 18.25
C ARG A 198 14.53 50.42 19.01
N ALA A 199 14.42 50.43 20.34
CA ALA A 199 14.68 49.27 21.18
C ALA A 199 13.76 48.08 20.85
N HIS A 200 12.45 48.32 20.74
CA HIS A 200 11.48 47.27 20.44
C HIS A 200 11.68 46.68 19.04
N LEU A 201 11.83 47.52 18.00
CA LEU A 201 12.09 47.07 16.64
C LEU A 201 13.45 46.36 16.52
N SER A 202 14.47 46.79 17.26
CA SER A 202 15.78 46.11 17.27
C SER A 202 15.72 44.75 17.96
N LEU A 203 14.91 44.60 19.02
CA LEU A 203 14.69 43.33 19.70
C LEU A 203 13.95 42.33 18.80
N LEU A 204 12.89 42.79 18.11
CA LEU A 204 12.17 41.97 17.13
C LEU A 204 13.06 41.56 15.95
N ALA A 205 13.82 42.51 15.39
CA ALA A 205 14.78 42.20 14.32
C ALA A 205 15.86 41.22 14.79
N GLY A 206 16.39 41.39 16.02
CA GLY A 206 17.35 40.46 16.61
C GLY A 206 16.77 39.05 16.78
N ALA A 207 15.52 38.93 17.22
CA ALA A 207 14.83 37.65 17.33
C ALA A 207 14.62 36.96 15.97
N ILE A 208 14.20 37.72 14.93
CA ILE A 208 14.05 37.20 13.56
C ILE A 208 15.38 36.67 13.03
N VAL A 209 16.46 37.45 13.20
CA VAL A 209 17.81 37.07 12.77
C VAL A 209 18.28 35.83 13.54
N LEU A 210 18.01 35.74 14.84
CA LEU A 210 18.38 34.57 15.64
C LEU A 210 17.63 33.30 15.19
N VAL A 211 16.32 33.39 14.97
CA VAL A 211 15.50 32.28 14.45
C VAL A 211 16.00 31.84 13.07
N ARG A 212 16.30 32.78 12.17
CA ARG A 212 16.85 32.43 10.86
C ARG A 212 18.24 31.81 10.95
N GLY A 213 19.06 32.25 11.91
CA GLY A 213 20.34 31.63 12.24
C GLY A 213 20.20 30.17 12.67
N TRP A 214 19.22 29.86 13.52
CA TRP A 214 18.84 28.49 13.83
C TRP A 214 18.35 27.73 12.59
N GLY A 215 17.60 28.39 11.70
CA GLY A 215 17.23 27.86 10.39
C GLY A 215 18.44 27.41 9.56
N PHE A 216 19.52 28.17 9.48
CA PHE A 216 20.73 27.74 8.74
C PHE A 216 21.41 26.53 9.37
N TRP A 217 21.35 26.40 10.69
CA TRP A 217 21.83 25.21 11.38
C TRP A 217 20.95 23.99 11.07
N LEU A 218 19.63 24.16 10.93
CA LEU A 218 18.72 23.11 10.50
C LEU A 218 18.90 22.76 9.01
N ASP A 219 19.07 23.77 8.16
CA ASP A 219 19.35 23.64 6.72
C ASP A 219 20.61 22.79 6.48
N ALA A 220 21.57 22.82 7.40
CA ALA A 220 22.77 22.00 7.33
C ALA A 220 22.45 20.51 7.30
N PHE A 221 21.43 20.03 8.03
CA PHE A 221 21.00 18.63 7.97
C PHE A 221 20.20 18.30 6.72
N SER A 222 19.54 19.30 6.11
CA SER A 222 18.74 19.11 4.90
C SER A 222 19.58 18.77 3.66
N ILE A 223 20.90 18.95 3.71
CA ILE A 223 21.80 18.59 2.59
C ILE A 223 21.76 17.10 2.27
N GLU A 224 21.38 16.25 3.21
CA GLU A 224 21.24 14.80 3.01
C GLU A 224 20.03 14.40 2.14
N TYR A 225 19.22 15.39 1.75
CA TYR A 225 18.11 15.24 0.79
C TYR A 225 18.36 15.99 -0.52
N SER A 226 19.59 16.48 -0.74
CA SER A 226 19.98 17.18 -1.96
C SER A 226 19.79 16.30 -3.20
N GLN A 227 19.28 16.87 -4.28
CA GLN A 227 19.13 16.21 -5.60
C GLN A 227 20.11 16.78 -6.64
N ARG A 228 21.14 17.51 -6.20
CA ARG A 228 22.05 18.24 -7.09
C ARG A 228 23.12 17.37 -7.76
N GLY A 229 23.39 16.19 -7.20
CA GLY A 229 24.46 15.29 -7.66
C GLY A 229 23.96 14.10 -8.47
N ALA A 230 24.90 13.19 -8.79
CA ALA A 230 24.62 11.92 -9.48
C ALA A 230 23.67 10.98 -8.69
N ILE A 231 23.53 11.21 -7.38
CA ILE A 231 22.64 10.49 -6.49
C ILE A 231 21.94 11.47 -5.53
N VAL A 232 20.81 11.07 -4.97
CA VAL A 232 20.16 11.81 -3.89
C VAL A 232 20.99 11.70 -2.62
N GLY A 233 21.26 12.84 -1.99
CA GLY A 233 22.14 12.95 -0.83
C GLY A 233 23.15 14.08 -0.97
N ALA A 234 23.88 14.37 0.12
CA ALA A 234 24.88 15.43 0.08
C ALA A 234 26.07 14.97 -0.77
N GLY A 235 26.32 15.65 -1.89
CA GLY A 235 27.50 15.45 -2.72
C GLY A 235 28.73 16.17 -2.16
N TYR A 236 29.85 16.12 -2.90
CA TYR A 236 31.09 16.75 -2.45
C TYR A 236 30.95 18.26 -2.27
N THR A 237 30.32 18.94 -3.21
CA THR A 237 30.06 20.38 -3.14
C THR A 237 29.19 20.73 -1.93
N ASP A 238 28.21 19.89 -1.61
CA ASP A 238 27.34 20.13 -0.47
C ASP A 238 28.12 20.03 0.86
N VAL A 239 28.98 19.02 1.01
CA VAL A 239 29.73 18.80 2.25
C VAL A 239 30.91 19.76 2.41
N ARG A 240 31.61 20.12 1.31
CA ARG A 240 32.84 20.92 1.37
C ARG A 240 32.64 22.41 1.11
N ALA A 241 31.53 22.82 0.50
CA ALA A 241 31.21 24.23 0.24
C ALA A 241 29.96 24.68 1.00
N VAL A 242 28.82 24.01 0.76
CA VAL A 242 27.52 24.45 1.30
C VAL A 242 27.48 24.32 2.83
N LEU A 243 27.92 23.19 3.39
CA LEU A 243 27.89 22.95 4.83
C LEU A 243 28.76 23.96 5.63
N PRO A 244 30.03 24.25 5.25
CA PRO A 244 30.80 25.33 5.87
C PRO A 244 30.14 26.70 5.73
N ALA A 245 29.54 27.00 4.57
CA ALA A 245 28.82 28.26 4.36
C ALA A 245 27.60 28.37 5.29
N LEU A 246 26.80 27.31 5.46
CA LEU A 246 25.67 27.27 6.38
C LEU A 246 26.12 27.44 7.84
N ARG A 247 27.23 26.80 8.25
CA ARG A 247 27.81 26.96 9.59
C ARG A 247 28.30 28.40 9.82
N LEU A 248 28.97 29.00 8.84
CA LEU A 248 29.41 30.39 8.91
C LEU A 248 28.20 31.35 9.02
N LEU A 249 27.17 31.15 8.20
CA LEU A 249 25.94 31.93 8.25
C LEU A 249 25.23 31.79 9.61
N THR A 250 25.22 30.60 10.20
CA THR A 250 24.69 30.37 11.54
C THR A 250 25.40 31.26 12.57
N VAL A 251 26.73 31.22 12.62
CA VAL A 251 27.52 32.03 13.56
C VAL A 251 27.35 33.52 13.29
N LEU A 252 27.40 33.92 12.02
CA LEU A 252 27.22 35.31 11.61
C LEU A 252 25.87 35.87 12.07
N PHE A 253 24.78 35.12 11.85
CA PHE A 253 23.45 35.54 12.28
C PHE A 253 23.32 35.61 13.80
N VAL A 254 23.96 34.70 14.56
CA VAL A 254 24.01 34.80 16.03
C VAL A 254 24.75 36.08 16.47
N VAL A 255 25.88 36.41 15.86
CA VAL A 255 26.63 37.65 16.15
C VAL A 255 25.80 38.88 15.79
N CYS A 256 25.14 38.88 14.63
CA CYS A 256 24.25 39.94 14.19
C CYS A 256 23.08 40.14 15.16
N ALA A 257 22.46 39.05 15.63
CA ALA A 257 21.40 39.11 16.65
C ALA A 257 21.94 39.71 17.97
N ALA A 258 23.11 39.29 18.43
CA ALA A 258 23.75 39.83 19.62
C ALA A 258 24.04 41.34 19.50
N LEU A 259 24.54 41.80 18.35
CA LEU A 259 24.77 43.23 18.08
C LEU A 259 23.45 44.02 18.09
N LEU A 260 22.37 43.47 17.53
CA LEU A 260 21.05 44.10 17.56
C LEU A 260 20.49 44.20 18.99
N PHE A 261 20.71 43.18 19.82
CA PHE A 261 20.34 43.22 21.24
C PHE A 261 21.18 44.23 22.04
N ILE A 262 22.50 44.33 21.79
CA ILE A 262 23.36 45.33 22.43
C ILE A 262 22.98 46.75 22.01
N ASN A 263 22.57 46.94 20.76
CA ASN A 263 22.19 48.24 20.20
C ASN A 263 20.96 48.86 20.90
N VAL A 264 20.12 48.04 21.55
CA VAL A 264 19.04 48.51 22.45
C VAL A 264 19.56 49.53 23.48
N ARG A 265 20.82 49.40 23.92
CA ARG A 265 21.44 50.28 24.92
C ARG A 265 22.23 51.46 24.31
N ARG A 266 22.72 51.34 23.07
CA ARG A 266 23.64 52.32 22.43
C ARG A 266 22.97 53.37 21.51
N ARG A 267 21.64 53.37 21.35
CA ARG A 267 20.85 54.43 20.69
C ARG A 267 21.29 54.85 19.27
N THR A 268 21.91 53.97 18.45
CA THR A 268 22.28 54.27 17.04
C THR A 268 21.68 53.26 16.04
N LEU A 269 21.52 53.60 14.76
CA LEU A 269 20.98 52.68 13.73
C LEU A 269 22.05 52.15 12.74
N ARG A 270 23.26 52.71 12.79
CA ARG A 270 24.38 52.38 11.90
C ARG A 270 24.79 50.89 11.90
N PRO A 271 24.84 50.16 13.04
CA PRO A 271 25.19 48.74 13.02
C PRO A 271 24.12 47.85 12.37
N ALA A 272 22.84 48.27 12.35
CA ALA A 272 21.76 47.46 11.78
C ALA A 272 21.82 47.38 10.24
N VAL A 273 22.23 48.46 9.57
CA VAL A 273 22.43 48.48 8.10
C VAL A 273 23.65 47.65 7.69
N GLY A 274 24.74 47.74 8.46
CA GLY A 274 25.95 46.93 8.23
C GLY A 274 25.68 45.43 8.39
N VAL A 275 24.87 45.05 9.39
CA VAL A 275 24.43 43.65 9.60
C VAL A 275 23.67 43.11 8.39
N ILE A 276 22.72 43.86 7.84
CA ILE A 276 21.93 43.44 6.66
C ILE A 276 22.83 43.26 5.44
N LEU A 277 23.76 44.20 5.20
CA LEU A 277 24.68 44.14 4.06
C LEU A 277 25.63 42.93 4.16
N VAL A 278 26.18 42.68 5.35
CA VAL A 278 27.08 41.54 5.59
C VAL A 278 26.33 40.22 5.48
N ILE A 279 25.09 40.15 5.96
CA ILE A 279 24.21 38.98 5.79
C ILE A 279 23.92 38.72 4.31
N ALA A 280 23.52 39.75 3.56
CA ALA A 280 23.21 39.63 2.14
C ALA A 280 24.44 39.19 1.34
N LEU A 281 25.61 39.77 1.64
CA LEU A 281 26.86 39.44 1.00
C LEU A 281 27.31 38.00 1.33
N ALA A 282 27.25 37.60 2.60
CA ALA A 282 27.60 36.25 3.03
C ALA A 282 26.66 35.19 2.43
N TRP A 283 25.38 35.51 2.26
CA TRP A 283 24.40 34.61 1.65
C TRP A 283 24.66 34.43 0.14
N VAL A 284 24.80 35.54 -0.60
CA VAL A 284 25.08 35.51 -2.04
C VAL A 284 26.39 34.81 -2.34
N ILE A 285 27.46 35.13 -1.61
CA ILE A 285 28.78 34.53 -1.81
C ILE A 285 28.77 33.06 -1.38
N GLY A 286 28.33 32.78 -0.14
CA GLY A 286 28.47 31.45 0.47
C GLY A 286 27.57 30.37 -0.13
N LEU A 287 26.34 30.70 -0.54
CA LEU A 287 25.38 29.73 -1.10
C LEU A 287 25.20 29.87 -2.62
N GLY A 288 25.57 31.00 -3.22
CA GLY A 288 25.42 31.24 -4.65
C GLY A 288 26.70 31.08 -5.46
N VAL A 289 27.77 31.76 -5.04
CA VAL A 289 29.03 31.83 -5.81
C VAL A 289 29.96 30.67 -5.49
N VAL A 290 30.25 30.43 -4.20
CA VAL A 290 31.23 29.43 -3.75
C VAL A 290 30.86 28.01 -4.19
N PRO A 291 29.61 27.52 -4.04
CA PRO A 291 29.26 26.17 -4.46
C PRO A 291 29.40 25.96 -5.97
N ARG A 292 29.02 26.96 -6.78
CA ARG A 292 29.19 26.91 -8.25
C ARG A 292 30.66 26.85 -8.65
N PHE A 293 31.52 27.63 -7.98
CA PHE A 293 32.95 27.60 -8.24
C PHE A 293 33.55 26.24 -7.87
N VAL A 294 33.21 25.68 -6.70
CA VAL A 294 33.67 24.34 -6.31
C VAL A 294 33.16 23.26 -7.26
N GLN A 295 31.90 23.35 -7.70
CA GLN A 295 31.33 22.42 -8.68
C GLN A 295 32.11 22.49 -10.00
N GLN A 296 32.24 23.68 -10.59
CA GLN A 296 32.84 23.86 -11.91
C GLN A 296 34.34 23.54 -11.96
N PHE A 297 35.11 23.95 -10.93
CA PHE A 297 36.57 23.89 -10.98
C PHE A 297 37.17 22.69 -10.25
N ARG A 298 36.43 22.02 -9.36
CA ARG A 298 36.94 20.88 -8.58
C ARG A 298 36.14 19.60 -8.78
N VAL A 299 34.81 19.68 -8.82
CA VAL A 299 33.97 18.48 -8.99
C VAL A 299 33.89 18.08 -10.45
N SER A 300 33.36 18.91 -11.35
CA SER A 300 33.18 18.55 -12.77
C SER A 300 34.43 17.99 -13.45
N PRO A 301 35.67 18.49 -13.20
CA PRO A 301 36.87 17.90 -13.79
C PRO A 301 37.25 16.51 -13.23
N ASN A 302 36.83 16.17 -12.01
CA ASN A 302 37.23 14.95 -11.28
C ASN A 302 36.02 14.27 -10.60
N GLU A 303 34.86 14.33 -11.24
CA GLU A 303 33.56 14.08 -10.59
C GLU A 303 33.48 12.68 -10.00
N LEU A 304 33.87 11.68 -10.79
CA LEU A 304 33.87 10.28 -10.34
C LEU A 304 34.72 10.08 -9.07
N THR A 305 35.96 10.57 -9.04
CA THR A 305 36.88 10.39 -7.90
C THR A 305 36.34 11.09 -6.65
N VAL A 306 35.80 12.28 -6.84
CA VAL A 306 35.39 13.17 -5.75
C VAL A 306 34.01 12.79 -5.19
N GLU A 307 33.11 12.26 -6.02
CA GLU A 307 31.75 11.85 -5.65
C GLU A 307 31.65 10.37 -5.21
N THR A 308 32.63 9.52 -5.53
CA THR A 308 32.68 8.09 -5.15
C THR A 308 32.21 7.78 -3.71
N PRO A 309 32.70 8.45 -2.65
CA PRO A 309 32.24 8.16 -1.29
C PRO A 309 30.76 8.50 -1.06
N TYR A 310 30.24 9.56 -1.66
CA TYR A 310 28.83 9.98 -1.51
C TYR A 310 27.89 9.09 -2.32
N ILE A 311 28.32 8.63 -3.50
CA ILE A 311 27.62 7.60 -4.27
C ILE A 311 27.51 6.32 -3.44
N ARG A 312 28.58 5.89 -2.77
CA ARG A 312 28.55 4.72 -1.86
C ARG A 312 27.54 4.90 -0.73
N TYR A 313 27.47 6.09 -0.12
CA TYR A 313 26.48 6.39 0.92
C TYR A 313 25.06 6.31 0.39
N GLY A 314 24.79 6.91 -0.77
CA GLY A 314 23.47 6.85 -1.38
C GLY A 314 23.04 5.43 -1.74
N ILE A 315 23.95 4.60 -2.28
CA ILE A 315 23.67 3.18 -2.57
C ILE A 315 23.34 2.43 -1.27
N ALA A 316 24.19 2.54 -0.25
CA ALA A 316 24.00 1.83 1.01
C ALA A 316 22.71 2.26 1.75
N SER A 317 22.43 3.56 1.81
CA SER A 317 21.21 4.09 2.42
C SER A 317 19.97 3.69 1.65
N THR A 318 20.00 3.70 0.31
CA THR A 318 18.86 3.28 -0.51
C THR A 318 18.59 1.78 -0.33
N LEU A 319 19.61 0.92 -0.43
CA LEU A 319 19.44 -0.51 -0.19
C LEU A 319 18.86 -0.79 1.20
N LYS A 320 19.39 -0.12 2.23
CA LYS A 320 18.89 -0.29 3.59
C LYS A 320 17.48 0.26 3.78
N ALA A 321 17.14 1.41 3.20
CA ALA A 321 15.82 2.02 3.37
C ALA A 321 14.69 1.23 2.69
N PHE A 322 14.99 0.42 1.66
CA PHE A 322 14.04 -0.49 1.01
C PHE A 322 14.18 -1.97 1.46
N GLY A 323 15.09 -2.28 2.38
CA GLY A 323 15.29 -3.65 2.90
C GLY A 323 15.99 -4.58 1.91
N LEU A 324 16.73 -4.01 0.96
CA LEU A 324 17.46 -4.69 -0.10
C LEU A 324 18.93 -4.99 0.27
N ASP A 325 19.41 -4.52 1.42
CA ASP A 325 20.77 -4.75 1.91
C ASP A 325 21.03 -6.23 2.27
N ARG A 326 19.98 -7.03 2.42
CA ARG A 326 20.02 -8.45 2.78
C ARG A 326 19.73 -9.40 1.62
N VAL A 327 19.58 -8.88 0.40
CA VAL A 327 19.32 -9.68 -0.80
C VAL A 327 20.49 -10.63 -1.03
N ARG A 328 20.19 -11.92 -1.21
CA ARG A 328 21.19 -12.95 -1.53
C ARG A 328 21.29 -13.13 -3.03
N GLU A 329 22.48 -12.94 -3.58
CA GLU A 329 22.77 -13.19 -4.99
C GLU A 329 23.30 -14.62 -5.18
N GLN A 330 22.77 -15.33 -6.18
CA GLN A 330 23.21 -16.66 -6.60
C GLN A 330 23.39 -16.70 -8.12
N VAL A 331 24.27 -17.58 -8.60
CA VAL A 331 24.45 -17.82 -10.04
C VAL A 331 23.48 -18.91 -10.49
N PHE A 332 22.88 -18.75 -11.66
CA PHE A 332 21.90 -19.68 -12.23
C PHE A 332 22.33 -20.10 -13.64
N SER A 333 22.48 -21.40 -13.89
CA SER A 333 23.20 -21.91 -15.07
C SER A 333 22.38 -21.93 -16.38
N ALA A 334 21.04 -21.81 -16.29
CA ALA A 334 20.10 -21.82 -17.42
C ALA A 334 20.28 -23.02 -18.38
N GLU A 335 20.29 -24.23 -17.84
CA GLU A 335 20.34 -25.46 -18.60
C GLU A 335 19.00 -25.78 -19.30
N PRO A 336 19.00 -26.60 -20.37
CA PRO A 336 17.76 -27.13 -20.94
C PRO A 336 17.03 -28.08 -19.98
N VAL A 337 15.71 -28.15 -20.08
CA VAL A 337 14.90 -29.08 -19.29
C VAL A 337 15.12 -30.53 -19.74
N THR A 338 15.33 -31.44 -18.78
CA THR A 338 15.46 -32.89 -18.99
C THR A 338 14.32 -33.68 -18.36
N ALA A 339 14.15 -34.94 -18.75
CA ALA A 339 13.08 -35.78 -18.23
C ALA A 339 13.24 -36.11 -16.73
N GLU A 340 14.48 -36.33 -16.30
CA GLU A 340 14.84 -36.57 -14.91
C GLU A 340 14.50 -35.34 -14.06
N LEU A 341 14.78 -34.14 -14.57
CA LEU A 341 14.49 -32.89 -13.90
C LEU A 341 12.98 -32.68 -13.68
N VAL A 342 12.16 -32.93 -14.71
CA VAL A 342 10.69 -32.87 -14.63
C VAL A 342 10.15 -33.86 -13.60
N SER A 343 10.67 -35.09 -13.59
CA SER A 343 10.24 -36.11 -12.63
C SER A 343 10.59 -35.72 -11.18
N ARG A 344 11.80 -35.21 -10.94
CA ARG A 344 12.21 -34.73 -9.60
C ARG A 344 11.39 -33.53 -9.15
N ASN A 345 11.04 -32.62 -10.05
CA ASN A 345 10.31 -31.39 -9.75
C ASN A 345 8.80 -31.49 -10.02
N ARG A 346 8.23 -32.69 -9.90
CA ARG A 346 6.79 -32.90 -10.07
C ARG A 346 5.92 -31.97 -9.21
N PRO A 347 6.26 -31.65 -7.94
CA PRO A 347 5.50 -30.67 -7.16
C PRO A 347 5.44 -29.26 -7.78
N THR A 348 6.42 -28.87 -8.60
CA THR A 348 6.41 -27.61 -9.35
C THR A 348 5.52 -27.72 -10.59
N VAL A 349 5.71 -28.78 -11.38
CA VAL A 349 4.93 -29.04 -12.61
C VAL A 349 3.44 -29.16 -12.31
N ASP A 350 3.08 -29.87 -11.23
CA ASP A 350 1.71 -30.07 -10.77
C ASP A 350 1.05 -28.81 -10.17
N ASN A 351 1.79 -27.69 -10.05
CA ASN A 351 1.30 -26.41 -9.58
C ASN A 351 1.61 -25.26 -10.56
N VAL A 352 2.02 -25.58 -11.79
CA VAL A 352 2.16 -24.58 -12.86
C VAL A 352 0.80 -23.95 -13.11
N ARG A 353 0.73 -22.63 -12.99
CA ARG A 353 -0.50 -21.87 -13.16
C ARG A 353 -0.86 -21.76 -14.63
N LEU A 354 -1.82 -22.57 -15.08
CA LEU A 354 -2.38 -22.49 -16.43
C LEU A 354 -3.51 -21.45 -16.52
N TRP A 355 -4.21 -21.19 -15.41
CA TRP A 355 -5.24 -20.16 -15.39
C TRP A 355 -4.65 -18.76 -15.16
N ASP A 356 -4.99 -17.81 -16.04
CA ASP A 356 -4.81 -16.39 -15.73
C ASP A 356 -6.02 -15.81 -14.99
N TYR A 357 -5.77 -14.89 -14.05
CA TYR A 357 -6.80 -14.34 -13.16
C TYR A 357 -7.87 -13.58 -13.95
N ARG A 358 -7.51 -12.95 -15.08
CA ARG A 358 -8.42 -12.18 -15.94
C ARG A 358 -9.43 -13.05 -16.69
N PRO A 359 -9.02 -14.07 -17.48
CA PRO A 359 -9.97 -14.99 -18.10
C PRO A 359 -10.72 -15.85 -17.08
N LEU A 360 -10.07 -16.27 -15.98
CA LEU A 360 -10.73 -17.05 -14.92
C LEU A 360 -11.85 -16.26 -14.24
N LEU A 361 -11.65 -14.97 -13.94
CA LEU A 361 -12.69 -14.10 -13.41
C LEU A 361 -13.91 -14.02 -14.34
N SER A 362 -13.68 -13.98 -15.66
CA SER A 362 -14.77 -13.98 -16.65
C SER A 362 -15.53 -15.30 -16.62
N ALA A 363 -14.82 -16.43 -16.52
CA ALA A 363 -15.44 -17.75 -16.36
C ALA A 363 -16.25 -17.86 -15.06
N TYR A 364 -15.72 -17.37 -13.93
CA TYR A 364 -16.46 -17.34 -12.65
C TYR A 364 -17.74 -16.51 -12.75
N ARG A 365 -17.67 -15.35 -13.41
CA ARG A 365 -18.84 -14.48 -13.62
C ARG A 365 -19.95 -15.15 -14.43
N GLN A 366 -19.60 -16.02 -15.37
CA GLN A 366 -20.60 -16.74 -16.17
C GLN A 366 -21.12 -18.00 -15.47
N LEU A 367 -20.21 -18.80 -14.89
CA LEU A 367 -20.55 -20.13 -14.37
C LEU A 367 -21.08 -20.12 -12.94
N GLN A 368 -20.63 -19.17 -12.11
CA GLN A 368 -20.78 -19.26 -10.65
C GLN A 368 -21.46 -18.04 -10.02
N THR A 369 -21.85 -17.04 -10.81
CA THR A 369 -22.65 -15.89 -10.34
C THR A 369 -24.05 -16.33 -9.94
N LEU A 370 -24.68 -17.22 -10.73
CA LEU A 370 -26.02 -17.81 -10.55
C LEU A 370 -27.22 -16.83 -10.49
N ARG A 371 -27.03 -15.59 -10.01
CA ARG A 371 -28.03 -14.52 -9.93
C ARG A 371 -27.39 -13.15 -10.21
N PRO A 372 -28.10 -12.22 -10.87
CA PRO A 372 -27.51 -10.98 -11.38
C PRO A 372 -27.00 -10.01 -10.30
N TYR A 373 -27.47 -10.13 -9.05
CA TYR A 373 -27.05 -9.28 -7.93
C TYR A 373 -25.76 -9.74 -7.25
N TYR A 374 -25.28 -10.96 -7.53
CA TYR A 374 -23.96 -11.39 -7.11
C TYR A 374 -22.90 -10.95 -8.11
N LEU A 375 -21.67 -10.79 -7.63
CA LEU A 375 -20.52 -10.54 -8.45
C LEU A 375 -19.24 -11.12 -7.83
N PHE A 376 -18.23 -11.26 -8.67
CA PHE A 376 -16.85 -11.54 -8.30
C PHE A 376 -16.02 -10.31 -8.65
N GLY A 377 -15.31 -9.77 -7.66
CA GLY A 377 -14.49 -8.56 -7.79
C GLY A 377 -13.19 -8.86 -8.53
N ASP A 378 -12.47 -9.83 -8.00
CA ASP A 378 -11.10 -10.20 -8.33
C ASP A 378 -10.91 -11.73 -8.26
N VAL A 379 -9.69 -12.23 -8.50
CA VAL A 379 -9.32 -13.63 -8.28
C VAL A 379 -7.95 -13.69 -7.62
N ASP A 380 -7.93 -14.23 -6.42
CA ASP A 380 -6.75 -14.40 -5.61
C ASP A 380 -6.00 -15.70 -5.89
N ILE A 381 -4.70 -15.70 -5.60
CA ILE A 381 -3.84 -16.88 -5.65
C ILE A 381 -3.37 -17.23 -4.24
N ASP A 382 -3.51 -18.51 -3.86
CA ASP A 382 -3.04 -19.03 -2.58
C ASP A 382 -2.73 -20.54 -2.66
N ARG A 383 -2.38 -21.16 -1.52
CA ARG A 383 -2.03 -22.57 -1.38
C ARG A 383 -2.82 -23.24 -0.26
N TYR A 384 -3.35 -24.43 -0.53
CA TYR A 384 -4.04 -25.25 0.45
C TYR A 384 -3.48 -26.67 0.45
N ARG A 385 -3.58 -27.36 1.59
CA ARG A 385 -3.34 -28.80 1.66
C ARG A 385 -4.65 -29.54 1.44
N ILE A 386 -4.82 -30.09 0.25
CA ILE A 386 -6.02 -30.83 -0.16
C ILE A 386 -5.62 -32.29 -0.36
N ALA A 387 -6.32 -33.21 0.31
CA ALA A 387 -5.99 -34.65 0.31
C ALA A 387 -4.50 -34.93 0.67
N GLY A 388 -3.92 -34.15 1.59
CA GLY A 388 -2.53 -34.31 2.03
C GLY A 388 -1.47 -33.73 1.09
N VAL A 389 -1.86 -33.22 -0.08
CA VAL A 389 -0.96 -32.62 -1.08
C VAL A 389 -1.13 -31.10 -1.08
N GLN A 390 -0.02 -30.36 -1.12
CA GLN A 390 -0.05 -28.91 -1.29
C GLN A 390 -0.42 -28.58 -2.74
N ARG A 391 -1.53 -27.85 -2.91
CA ARG A 391 -2.06 -27.40 -4.18
C ARG A 391 -2.15 -25.89 -4.18
N GLN A 392 -1.64 -25.28 -5.23
CA GLN A 392 -1.91 -23.88 -5.54
C GLN A 392 -3.32 -23.78 -6.12
N VAL A 393 -4.07 -22.81 -5.62
CA VAL A 393 -5.47 -22.58 -5.98
C VAL A 393 -5.66 -21.12 -6.36
N MET A 394 -6.71 -20.89 -7.12
CA MET A 394 -7.28 -19.57 -7.36
C MET A 394 -8.66 -19.51 -6.75
N LEU A 395 -9.00 -18.40 -6.11
CA LEU A 395 -10.24 -18.27 -5.35
C LEU A 395 -10.82 -16.87 -5.45
N SER A 396 -12.13 -16.75 -5.30
CA SER A 396 -12.82 -15.46 -5.37
C SER A 396 -14.07 -15.45 -4.48
N ALA A 397 -14.25 -14.36 -3.75
CA ALA A 397 -15.41 -14.16 -2.88
C ALA A 397 -16.64 -13.78 -3.70
N ARG A 398 -17.76 -14.46 -3.46
CA ARG A 398 -19.04 -14.11 -4.10
C ARG A 398 -19.70 -12.98 -3.32
N GLU A 399 -19.44 -11.74 -3.72
CA GLU A 399 -20.01 -10.55 -3.12
C GLU A 399 -21.36 -10.17 -3.71
N LEU A 400 -22.07 -9.27 -3.04
CA LEU A 400 -23.38 -8.78 -3.44
C LEU A 400 -23.37 -7.27 -3.66
N ASP A 401 -23.89 -6.82 -4.80
CA ASP A 401 -24.13 -5.41 -5.09
C ASP A 401 -25.62 -5.15 -5.38
N PRO A 402 -26.35 -4.47 -4.46
CA PRO A 402 -27.75 -4.12 -4.69
C PRO A 402 -27.95 -3.20 -5.90
N GLY A 403 -26.89 -2.48 -6.33
CA GLY A 403 -26.88 -1.68 -7.54
C GLY A 403 -27.05 -2.49 -8.84
N ARG A 404 -26.95 -3.82 -8.79
CA ARG A 404 -27.24 -4.71 -9.93
C ARG A 404 -28.66 -5.25 -9.96
N LEU A 405 -29.47 -4.97 -8.95
CA LEU A 405 -30.90 -5.31 -8.97
C LEU A 405 -31.61 -4.58 -10.13
N ALA A 406 -32.73 -5.14 -10.60
CA ALA A 406 -33.58 -4.46 -11.57
C ALA A 406 -34.02 -3.09 -11.01
N PRO A 407 -34.15 -2.03 -11.84
CA PRO A 407 -34.48 -0.69 -11.36
C PRO A 407 -35.71 -0.61 -10.45
N GLN A 408 -36.79 -1.33 -10.78
CA GLN A 408 -37.98 -1.45 -9.94
C GLN A 408 -37.76 -2.17 -8.60
N ALA A 409 -36.73 -3.02 -8.50
CA ALA A 409 -36.38 -3.75 -7.28
C ALA A 409 -35.37 -3.00 -6.40
N ARG A 410 -34.81 -1.86 -6.84
CA ARG A 410 -33.90 -1.01 -6.05
C ARG A 410 -34.66 -0.13 -5.06
N THR A 411 -35.47 -0.76 -4.22
CA THR A 411 -36.18 -0.09 -3.12
C THR A 411 -35.25 0.03 -1.92
N TRP A 412 -35.51 1.01 -1.04
CA TRP A 412 -34.74 1.19 0.18
C TRP A 412 -34.71 -0.07 1.07
N VAL A 413 -35.84 -0.78 1.15
CA VAL A 413 -35.95 -2.04 1.90
C VAL A 413 -35.02 -3.09 1.29
N ASN A 414 -35.01 -3.24 -0.04
CA ASN A 414 -34.14 -4.21 -0.69
C ASN A 414 -32.66 -3.86 -0.55
N GLU A 415 -32.29 -2.60 -0.74
CA GLU A 415 -30.89 -2.16 -0.69
C GLU A 415 -30.29 -2.18 0.73
N HIS A 416 -31.11 -2.02 1.77
CA HIS A 416 -30.62 -1.86 3.15
C HIS A 416 -31.06 -2.94 4.14
N LEU A 417 -32.15 -3.66 3.89
CA LEU A 417 -32.72 -4.65 4.82
C LEU A 417 -32.73 -6.08 4.29
N VAL A 418 -32.92 -6.29 2.98
CA VAL A 418 -33.06 -7.64 2.40
C VAL A 418 -31.75 -8.13 1.80
N PHE A 419 -31.19 -7.40 0.83
CA PHE A 419 -29.96 -7.80 0.13
C PHE A 419 -28.74 -7.23 0.87
N THR A 420 -28.42 -7.82 2.01
CA THR A 420 -27.43 -7.27 2.95
C THR A 420 -26.02 -7.83 2.75
N HIS A 421 -25.84 -9.05 2.26
CA HIS A 421 -24.53 -9.72 2.23
C HIS A 421 -24.31 -10.58 0.98
N GLY A 422 -23.03 -10.77 0.63
CA GLY A 422 -22.59 -11.79 -0.34
C GLY A 422 -22.63 -13.20 0.26
N TYR A 423 -22.42 -14.23 -0.54
CA TYR A 423 -22.56 -15.61 -0.07
C TYR A 423 -21.62 -16.60 -0.77
N GLY A 424 -20.62 -17.06 -0.01
CA GLY A 424 -19.74 -18.17 -0.38
C GLY A 424 -18.43 -17.76 -1.05
N LEU A 425 -17.66 -18.78 -1.42
CA LEU A 425 -16.34 -18.69 -2.04
C LEU A 425 -16.30 -19.70 -3.19
N VAL A 426 -15.73 -19.28 -4.32
CA VAL A 426 -15.42 -20.18 -5.43
C VAL A 426 -13.91 -20.42 -5.43
N MET A 427 -13.50 -21.67 -5.65
CA MET A 427 -12.09 -22.06 -5.66
C MET A 427 -11.83 -23.05 -6.78
N SER A 428 -10.77 -22.82 -7.56
CA SER A 428 -10.30 -23.69 -8.64
C SER A 428 -8.83 -24.06 -8.45
N PRO A 429 -8.40 -25.27 -8.81
CA PRO A 429 -6.98 -25.55 -9.01
C PRO A 429 -6.40 -24.68 -10.13
N VAL A 430 -5.13 -24.30 -10.01
CA VAL A 430 -4.49 -23.44 -11.03
C VAL A 430 -4.16 -24.15 -12.34
N ASN A 431 -4.17 -25.48 -12.36
CA ASN A 431 -3.60 -26.28 -13.44
C ASN A 431 -4.58 -27.31 -14.07
N ARG A 432 -5.88 -27.27 -13.74
CA ARG A 432 -6.86 -28.19 -14.32
C ARG A 432 -7.95 -27.45 -15.08
N ALA A 433 -8.35 -28.06 -16.19
CA ALA A 433 -9.51 -27.67 -16.98
C ALA A 433 -10.26 -28.93 -17.39
N SER A 434 -11.57 -28.81 -17.59
CA SER A 434 -12.39 -29.89 -18.15
C SER A 434 -12.01 -30.19 -19.61
N GLU A 435 -12.56 -31.25 -20.19
CA GLU A 435 -12.34 -31.58 -21.61
C GLU A 435 -12.77 -30.45 -22.55
N GLU A 436 -13.79 -29.67 -22.16
CA GLU A 436 -14.26 -28.50 -22.90
C GLU A 436 -13.36 -27.26 -22.73
N GLY A 437 -12.39 -27.29 -21.80
CA GLY A 437 -11.52 -26.17 -21.48
C GLY A 437 -12.06 -25.25 -20.38
N MET A 438 -13.06 -25.69 -19.61
CA MET A 438 -13.66 -24.90 -18.52
C MET A 438 -12.87 -25.09 -17.21
N PRO A 439 -12.86 -24.12 -16.29
CA PRO A 439 -12.21 -24.32 -15.00
C PRO A 439 -12.92 -25.39 -14.17
N GLU A 440 -12.13 -26.30 -13.59
CA GLU A 440 -12.62 -27.18 -12.53
C GLU A 440 -12.75 -26.43 -11.21
N PHE A 441 -13.55 -26.94 -10.28
CA PHE A 441 -13.80 -26.28 -9.00
C PHE A 441 -13.60 -27.24 -7.82
N PHE A 442 -12.81 -26.79 -6.84
CA PHE A 442 -12.71 -27.39 -5.51
C PHE A 442 -13.80 -26.88 -4.56
N LEU A 443 -14.28 -25.64 -4.77
CA LEU A 443 -15.44 -25.07 -4.08
C LEU A 443 -16.32 -24.37 -5.12
N LYS A 444 -17.62 -24.68 -5.12
CA LYS A 444 -18.59 -24.08 -6.05
C LYS A 444 -20.01 -24.05 -5.49
N ASP A 445 -20.89 -23.41 -6.26
CA ASP A 445 -22.34 -23.35 -6.09
C ASP A 445 -22.80 -22.55 -4.86
N ILE A 446 -24.12 -22.58 -4.61
CA ILE A 446 -24.81 -21.89 -3.52
C ILE A 446 -25.85 -22.86 -2.92
N PRO A 447 -25.70 -23.30 -1.66
CA PRO A 447 -24.58 -23.02 -0.76
C PRO A 447 -23.27 -23.65 -1.25
N PRO A 448 -22.09 -23.16 -0.81
CA PRO A 448 -20.81 -23.65 -1.30
C PRO A 448 -20.59 -25.12 -0.91
N VAL A 449 -20.35 -25.96 -1.91
CA VAL A 449 -20.00 -27.38 -1.76
C VAL A 449 -18.53 -27.53 -2.12
N GLY A 450 -17.79 -28.27 -1.29
CA GLY A 450 -16.34 -28.43 -1.43
C GLY A 450 -15.84 -29.87 -1.35
N GLU A 451 -14.63 -30.09 -1.85
CA GLU A 451 -13.89 -31.33 -1.66
C GLU A 451 -13.52 -31.58 -0.18
N ALA A 452 -13.13 -32.81 0.14
CA ALA A 452 -12.74 -33.21 1.48
C ALA A 452 -11.60 -32.33 2.04
N GLY A 453 -11.87 -31.63 3.14
CA GLY A 453 -10.94 -30.69 3.79
C GLY A 453 -11.27 -29.21 3.58
N LEU A 454 -12.15 -28.87 2.63
CA LEU A 454 -12.57 -27.50 2.35
C LEU A 454 -14.02 -27.29 2.79
N ARG A 455 -14.23 -27.03 4.08
CA ARG A 455 -15.57 -26.79 4.65
C ARG A 455 -15.78 -25.32 4.99
N VAL A 456 -16.74 -24.68 4.34
CA VAL A 456 -17.21 -23.32 4.67
C VAL A 456 -18.35 -23.42 5.69
N SER A 457 -18.08 -23.07 6.94
CA SER A 457 -19.07 -23.10 8.02
C SER A 457 -19.87 -21.80 8.13
N GLN A 458 -19.25 -20.67 7.76
CA GLN A 458 -19.92 -19.37 7.67
C GLN A 458 -19.62 -18.72 6.31
N PRO A 459 -20.50 -18.90 5.31
CA PRO A 459 -20.31 -18.38 3.95
C PRO A 459 -20.75 -16.92 3.75
N ALA A 460 -21.52 -16.33 4.68
CA ALA A 460 -22.06 -14.99 4.51
C ALA A 460 -20.97 -13.89 4.59
N ILE A 461 -20.97 -12.97 3.61
CA ILE A 461 -19.99 -11.88 3.45
C ILE A 461 -20.69 -10.53 3.67
N TYR A 462 -20.66 -10.05 4.90
CA TYR A 462 -21.11 -8.70 5.25
C TYR A 462 -20.02 -7.65 5.01
N PHE A 463 -18.75 -8.03 5.06
CA PHE A 463 -17.61 -7.14 4.86
C PHE A 463 -16.75 -7.71 3.73
N GLY A 464 -16.60 -6.93 2.66
CA GLY A 464 -15.90 -7.30 1.43
C GLY A 464 -15.56 -6.06 0.61
N GLU A 465 -14.96 -6.23 -0.56
CA GLU A 465 -14.48 -5.15 -1.43
C GLU A 465 -15.60 -4.36 -2.11
N HIS A 466 -16.76 -5.00 -2.31
CA HIS A 466 -17.92 -4.39 -2.97
C HIS A 466 -19.04 -4.01 -2.00
N THR A 467 -18.72 -3.83 -0.72
CA THR A 467 -19.67 -3.51 0.35
C THR A 467 -19.72 -2.01 0.69
N GLY A 468 -19.84 -1.15 -0.32
CA GLY A 468 -19.78 0.32 -0.14
C GLY A 468 -20.98 0.96 0.56
N ARG A 469 -22.13 0.27 0.63
CA ARG A 469 -23.38 0.80 1.21
C ARG A 469 -23.53 0.42 2.67
N TYR A 470 -24.31 1.21 3.41
CA TYR A 470 -24.71 0.83 4.77
C TYR A 470 -25.88 -0.17 4.70
N VAL A 471 -25.98 -1.06 5.68
CA VAL A 471 -27.13 -1.96 5.85
C VAL A 471 -27.60 -1.98 7.28
N ILE A 472 -28.80 -2.50 7.48
CA ILE A 472 -29.41 -2.65 8.80
C ILE A 472 -29.81 -4.11 8.93
N VAL A 473 -29.22 -4.77 9.92
CA VAL A 473 -29.48 -6.17 10.23
C VAL A 473 -30.37 -6.28 11.46
N ASN A 474 -30.93 -7.47 11.70
CA ASN A 474 -31.85 -7.73 12.82
C ASN A 474 -33.06 -6.78 12.80
N THR A 475 -33.67 -6.63 11.62
CA THR A 475 -34.92 -5.89 11.44
C THR A 475 -36.13 -6.83 11.49
N ARG A 476 -37.35 -6.29 11.37
CA ARG A 476 -38.56 -7.13 11.23
C ARG A 476 -38.61 -7.86 9.89
N VAL A 477 -37.92 -7.34 8.88
CA VAL A 477 -37.76 -7.97 7.57
C VAL A 477 -36.56 -8.89 7.65
N GLN A 478 -36.73 -10.13 7.20
CA GLN A 478 -35.63 -11.10 7.16
C GLN A 478 -34.69 -10.80 5.98
N GLU A 479 -33.42 -11.09 6.19
CA GLU A 479 -32.36 -10.89 5.19
C GLU A 479 -32.37 -12.08 4.22
N LEU A 480 -32.12 -11.82 2.94
CA LEU A 480 -31.88 -12.90 1.97
C LEU A 480 -30.53 -13.55 2.31
N ASP A 481 -30.54 -14.84 2.62
CA ASP A 481 -29.32 -15.63 2.86
C ASP A 481 -28.78 -16.09 1.52
N TYR A 482 -29.56 -16.92 0.81
CA TYR A 482 -29.25 -17.36 -0.54
C TYR A 482 -30.47 -17.86 -1.31
N PRO A 483 -30.45 -17.79 -2.65
CA PRO A 483 -31.47 -18.41 -3.50
C PRO A 483 -31.33 -19.94 -3.52
N ARG A 484 -32.44 -20.67 -3.45
CA ARG A 484 -32.51 -22.14 -3.59
C ARG A 484 -33.56 -22.51 -4.64
N GLY A 485 -33.11 -22.74 -5.88
CA GLY A 485 -34.02 -22.96 -7.00
C GLY A 485 -34.90 -21.73 -7.23
N ASP A 486 -36.22 -21.92 -7.19
CA ASP A 486 -37.22 -20.85 -7.30
C ASP A 486 -37.60 -20.24 -5.93
N GLU A 487 -37.11 -20.81 -4.83
CA GLU A 487 -37.31 -20.31 -3.47
C GLU A 487 -36.12 -19.49 -2.97
N ASN A 488 -36.33 -18.74 -1.90
CA ASN A 488 -35.28 -17.99 -1.20
C ASN A 488 -35.17 -18.49 0.24
N VAL A 489 -33.94 -18.72 0.70
CA VAL A 489 -33.65 -18.97 2.11
C VAL A 489 -33.37 -17.63 2.78
N TYR A 490 -34.02 -17.40 3.91
CA TYR A 490 -33.90 -16.18 4.67
C TYR A 490 -33.19 -16.43 6.00
N THR A 491 -32.48 -15.42 6.49
CA THR A 491 -31.72 -15.48 7.72
C THR A 491 -31.88 -14.20 8.55
N SER A 492 -31.33 -14.23 9.76
CA SER A 492 -31.17 -13.05 10.61
C SER A 492 -29.77 -13.06 11.18
N TYR A 493 -29.11 -11.90 11.14
CA TYR A 493 -27.72 -11.78 11.55
C TYR A 493 -27.46 -12.19 13.01
N ALA A 494 -26.71 -13.28 13.18
CA ALA A 494 -26.32 -13.82 14.48
C ALA A 494 -24.96 -13.30 15.00
N GLY A 495 -24.25 -12.52 14.19
CA GLY A 495 -22.93 -11.98 14.54
C GLY A 495 -22.98 -10.80 15.50
N ARG A 496 -21.80 -10.24 15.76
CA ARG A 496 -21.64 -9.14 16.73
C ARG A 496 -21.50 -7.76 16.08
N GLY A 497 -21.28 -7.72 14.77
CA GLY A 497 -21.06 -6.49 14.01
C GLY A 497 -22.25 -5.54 14.00
N GLY A 498 -21.96 -4.25 13.84
CA GLY A 498 -22.93 -3.19 13.67
C GLY A 498 -23.40 -2.53 14.97
N ILE A 499 -23.81 -1.27 14.83
CA ILE A 499 -24.14 -0.37 15.94
C ILE A 499 -25.63 -0.51 16.28
N PRO A 500 -26.00 -0.84 17.52
CA PRO A 500 -27.40 -0.94 17.93
C PRO A 500 -28.14 0.39 17.76
N LEU A 501 -29.34 0.35 17.17
CA LEU A 501 -30.11 1.52 16.76
C LEU A 501 -31.15 1.97 17.80
N THR A 502 -30.71 2.71 18.81
CA THR A 502 -31.65 3.45 19.69
C THR A 502 -32.28 4.65 18.95
N ARG A 503 -33.40 5.19 19.46
CA ARG A 503 -34.11 6.33 18.83
C ARG A 503 -33.18 7.52 18.49
N LEU A 504 -32.29 7.88 19.41
CA LEU A 504 -31.31 8.96 19.20
C LEU A 504 -30.27 8.60 18.12
N ARG A 505 -29.78 7.35 18.13
CA ARG A 505 -28.81 6.89 17.13
C ARG A 505 -29.41 6.84 15.74
N ARG A 506 -30.67 6.42 15.62
CA ARG A 506 -31.44 6.46 14.36
C ARG A 506 -31.51 7.88 13.80
N ALA A 507 -31.87 8.86 14.62
CA ALA A 507 -31.90 10.26 14.19
C ALA A 507 -30.52 10.77 13.74
N ALA A 508 -29.46 10.42 14.47
CA ALA A 508 -28.10 10.79 14.10
C ALA A 508 -27.67 10.18 12.75
N PHE A 509 -27.88 8.88 12.53
CA PHE A 509 -27.56 8.22 11.27
C PHE A 509 -28.45 8.67 10.11
N ALA A 510 -29.74 8.95 10.37
CA ALA A 510 -30.67 9.46 9.36
C ALA A 510 -30.17 10.82 8.85
N TYR A 511 -29.70 11.67 9.75
CA TYR A 511 -29.06 12.93 9.38
C TYR A 511 -27.74 12.72 8.65
N ARG A 512 -26.87 11.81 9.13
CA ARG A 512 -25.54 11.54 8.53
C ARG A 512 -25.65 11.12 7.07
N PHE A 513 -26.54 10.17 6.78
CA PHE A 513 -26.72 9.60 5.44
C PHE A 513 -27.70 10.41 4.59
N GLY A 514 -28.37 11.43 5.16
CA GLY A 514 -29.44 12.15 4.47
C GLY A 514 -30.68 11.29 4.21
N ASP A 515 -30.90 10.25 5.03
CA ASP A 515 -31.92 9.24 4.82
C ASP A 515 -32.95 9.23 5.96
N MET A 516 -34.07 9.92 5.74
CA MET A 516 -35.16 10.00 6.73
C MET A 516 -35.90 8.68 6.92
N ARG A 517 -35.80 7.73 5.99
CA ARG A 517 -36.48 6.42 6.09
C ARG A 517 -35.91 5.61 7.25
N LEU A 518 -34.63 5.79 7.58
CA LEU A 518 -34.01 5.19 8.76
C LEU A 518 -34.71 5.62 10.07
N LEU A 519 -35.23 6.85 10.14
CA LEU A 519 -35.95 7.35 11.30
C LEU A 519 -37.43 6.92 11.30
N LEU A 520 -38.05 6.86 10.12
CA LEU A 520 -39.50 6.67 9.97
C LEU A 520 -39.94 5.20 9.79
N SER A 521 -39.07 4.32 9.29
CA SER A 521 -39.39 2.91 9.06
C SER A 521 -39.75 2.19 10.37
N SER A 522 -40.85 1.44 10.34
CA SER A 522 -41.31 0.58 11.44
C SER A 522 -40.58 -0.77 11.47
N ASP A 523 -39.87 -1.14 10.40
CA ASP A 523 -39.10 -2.39 10.32
C ASP A 523 -37.82 -2.33 11.18
N VAL A 524 -37.29 -1.11 11.35
CA VAL A 524 -36.12 -0.84 12.19
C VAL A 524 -36.55 -0.73 13.65
N THR A 525 -36.01 -1.61 14.49
CA THR A 525 -36.30 -1.69 15.92
C THR A 525 -35.07 -1.35 16.76
N SER A 526 -35.19 -1.38 18.09
CA SER A 526 -34.05 -1.15 19.00
C SER A 526 -33.04 -2.30 19.04
N SER A 527 -33.43 -3.51 18.61
CA SER A 527 -32.53 -4.65 18.44
C SER A 527 -31.79 -4.62 17.10
N SER A 528 -32.25 -3.80 16.15
CA SER A 528 -31.60 -3.65 14.85
C SER A 528 -30.23 -3.00 14.98
N ARG A 529 -29.31 -3.40 14.10
CA ARG A 529 -27.92 -2.93 14.10
C ARG A 529 -27.57 -2.36 12.73
N LEU A 530 -26.94 -1.19 12.72
CA LEU A 530 -26.48 -0.53 11.51
C LEU A 530 -25.01 -0.83 11.26
N MET A 531 -24.70 -1.34 10.07
CA MET A 531 -23.34 -1.59 9.60
C MET A 531 -23.02 -0.59 8.49
N PHE A 532 -21.91 0.14 8.64
CA PHE A 532 -21.39 1.06 7.63
C PHE A 532 -19.86 1.07 7.65
N ALA A 533 -19.25 1.61 6.59
CA ALA A 533 -17.82 1.42 6.31
C ALA A 533 -17.48 -0.09 6.35
N ARG A 534 -18.26 -0.83 5.55
CA ARG A 534 -18.12 -2.27 5.40
C ARG A 534 -17.04 -2.62 4.38
N GLU A 535 -16.90 -1.79 3.35
CA GLU A 535 -15.82 -1.90 2.38
C GLU A 535 -14.46 -1.91 3.09
N ILE A 536 -13.73 -2.99 2.88
CA ILE A 536 -12.58 -3.38 3.71
C ILE A 536 -11.43 -2.37 3.64
N THR A 537 -11.16 -1.81 2.46
CA THR A 537 -10.11 -0.81 2.23
C THR A 537 -10.45 0.51 2.92
N THR A 538 -11.70 0.99 2.78
CA THR A 538 -12.21 2.17 3.47
C THR A 538 -12.20 1.97 4.98
N ARG A 539 -12.55 0.77 5.44
CA ARG A 539 -12.56 0.40 6.87
C ARG A 539 -11.16 0.51 7.47
N VAL A 540 -10.14 -0.10 6.86
CA VAL A 540 -8.77 -0.05 7.39
C VAL A 540 -8.15 1.34 7.29
N ARG A 541 -8.36 2.06 6.18
CA ARG A 541 -7.90 3.46 6.03
C ARG A 541 -8.52 4.39 7.07
N ARG A 542 -9.71 4.06 7.56
CA ARG A 542 -10.36 4.81 8.64
C ARG A 542 -9.85 4.43 10.03
N LEU A 543 -9.51 3.15 10.26
CA LEU A 543 -8.94 2.67 11.51
C LEU A 543 -7.47 3.06 11.70
N ALA A 544 -6.69 3.09 10.64
CA ALA A 544 -5.29 3.46 10.68
C ALA A 544 -4.90 4.29 9.44
N PRO A 545 -5.31 5.58 9.38
CA PRO A 545 -5.02 6.47 8.24
C PRO A 545 -3.54 6.84 8.10
N PHE A 546 -2.71 6.49 9.08
CA PHE A 546 -1.28 6.77 9.12
C PHE A 546 -0.43 5.62 8.54
N LEU A 547 -1.05 4.50 8.15
CA LEU A 547 -0.44 3.43 7.38
C LEU A 547 -0.81 3.60 5.90
N SER A 548 0.09 3.19 5.01
CA SER A 548 -0.24 2.96 3.60
C SER A 548 -0.74 1.51 3.46
N TYR A 549 -1.56 1.22 2.46
CA TYR A 549 -2.14 -0.11 2.27
C TYR A 549 -1.85 -0.60 0.85
N ASP A 550 -1.71 -1.90 0.72
CA ASP A 550 -1.68 -2.59 -0.57
C ASP A 550 -3.00 -2.38 -1.33
N ARG A 551 -2.91 -2.46 -2.65
CA ARG A 551 -4.05 -2.24 -3.55
C ARG A 551 -4.94 -3.47 -3.70
N ASP A 552 -4.42 -4.66 -3.40
CA ASP A 552 -5.06 -5.95 -3.65
C ASP A 552 -5.19 -6.78 -2.36
N PRO A 553 -6.22 -6.50 -1.53
CA PRO A 553 -6.66 -7.39 -0.46
C PRO A 553 -6.91 -8.81 -0.97
N TYR A 554 -6.69 -9.82 -0.11
CA TYR A 554 -7.01 -11.20 -0.49
C TYR A 554 -7.87 -11.93 0.51
N VAL A 555 -8.75 -12.80 0.01
CA VAL A 555 -9.61 -13.63 0.85
C VAL A 555 -8.98 -14.99 1.12
N VAL A 556 -9.13 -15.48 2.35
CA VAL A 556 -8.66 -16.78 2.79
C VAL A 556 -9.78 -17.53 3.52
N LEU A 557 -9.83 -18.84 3.32
CA LEU A 557 -10.70 -19.73 4.08
C LEU A 557 -9.92 -20.29 5.27
N ALA A 558 -10.17 -19.77 6.47
CA ALA A 558 -9.49 -20.21 7.69
C ALA A 558 -10.49 -20.52 8.80
N GLY A 559 -10.43 -21.73 9.36
CA GLY A 559 -11.33 -22.20 10.43
C GLY A 559 -12.79 -22.27 9.99
N GLY A 560 -13.02 -22.52 8.71
CA GLY A 560 -14.35 -22.54 8.08
C GLY A 560 -15.02 -21.17 7.96
N ARG A 561 -14.27 -20.08 8.13
CA ARG A 561 -14.74 -18.69 7.94
C ARG A 561 -13.92 -18.01 6.86
N LEU A 562 -14.56 -17.06 6.16
CA LEU A 562 -13.90 -16.21 5.17
C LEU A 562 -13.29 -15.00 5.88
N LYS A 563 -12.00 -14.76 5.62
CA LYS A 563 -11.26 -13.64 6.19
C LYS A 563 -10.48 -12.93 5.09
N TRP A 564 -10.47 -11.61 5.15
CA TRP A 564 -9.65 -10.78 4.28
C TRP A 564 -8.31 -10.50 4.94
N VAL A 565 -7.24 -10.57 4.17
CA VAL A 565 -5.90 -10.18 4.57
C VAL A 565 -5.49 -8.97 3.74
N ILE A 566 -5.04 -7.91 4.41
CA ILE A 566 -4.59 -6.67 3.78
C ILE A 566 -3.19 -6.35 4.28
N ASP A 567 -2.28 -6.12 3.35
CA ASP A 567 -0.92 -5.72 3.65
C ASP A 567 -0.87 -4.20 3.91
N ALA A 568 -0.20 -3.83 5.00
CA ALA A 568 -0.08 -2.44 5.42
C ALA A 568 1.39 -2.04 5.62
N TYR A 569 1.74 -0.90 5.03
CA TYR A 569 3.08 -0.37 4.95
C TYR A 569 3.29 0.82 5.87
N THR A 570 4.47 0.86 6.48
CA THR A 570 5.01 2.09 7.06
C THR A 570 5.93 2.76 6.05
N THR A 571 5.70 4.04 5.77
CA THR A 571 6.40 4.79 4.73
C THR A 571 6.97 6.10 5.27
N SER A 572 8.07 6.56 4.65
CA SER A 572 8.63 7.89 4.90
C SER A 572 9.35 8.42 3.67
N ASN A 573 9.41 9.75 3.55
CA ASN A 573 10.24 10.46 2.57
C ASN A 573 11.42 11.20 3.23
N ARG A 574 11.74 10.85 4.49
CA ARG A 574 12.75 11.52 5.32
C ARG A 574 13.90 10.58 5.74
N TYR A 575 14.14 9.51 4.98
CA TYR A 575 15.33 8.70 5.18
C TYR A 575 16.54 9.40 4.52
N PRO A 576 17.61 9.74 5.24
CA PRO A 576 18.73 10.49 4.68
C PRO A 576 19.50 9.67 3.63
N TYR A 577 20.00 10.32 2.57
CA TYR A 577 20.72 9.70 1.45
C TYR A 577 19.95 8.63 0.63
N ALA A 578 18.73 8.25 1.02
CA ALA A 578 17.95 7.28 0.28
C ALA A 578 17.26 7.94 -0.91
N THR A 579 17.42 7.34 -2.09
CA THR A 579 16.76 7.78 -3.32
C THR A 579 15.27 7.41 -3.24
N PRO A 580 14.35 8.36 -3.47
CA PRO A 580 12.93 8.07 -3.45
C PRO A 580 12.53 7.18 -4.63
N ALA A 581 11.63 6.24 -4.39
CA ALA A 581 10.98 5.47 -5.44
C ALA A 581 10.11 6.41 -6.28
N PRO A 582 10.34 6.54 -7.61
CA PRO A 582 9.65 7.52 -8.45
C PRO A 582 8.12 7.41 -8.43
N GLU A 583 7.57 6.19 -8.35
CA GLU A 583 6.13 5.94 -8.45
C GLU A 583 5.35 6.39 -7.21
N VAL A 584 5.97 6.34 -6.03
CA VAL A 584 5.29 6.58 -4.74
C VAL A 584 5.83 7.83 -4.04
N GLY A 585 7.01 8.32 -4.41
CA GLY A 585 7.63 9.51 -3.81
C GLY A 585 8.14 9.31 -2.38
N VAL A 586 8.27 8.05 -1.94
CA VAL A 586 8.79 7.66 -0.62
C VAL A 586 10.20 7.10 -0.77
N ASN A 587 11.05 7.31 0.23
CA ASN A 587 12.41 6.79 0.24
C ASN A 587 12.68 5.79 1.38
N TYR A 588 11.60 5.35 2.04
CA TYR A 588 11.58 4.27 3.02
C TYR A 588 10.21 3.58 2.97
N ILE A 589 10.21 2.25 2.96
CA ILE A 589 8.99 1.44 3.01
C ILE A 589 9.26 0.09 3.69
N ARG A 590 8.33 -0.36 4.54
CA ARG A 590 8.33 -1.70 5.17
C ARG A 590 6.93 -2.27 5.20
N ASN A 591 6.81 -3.57 4.95
CA ASN A 591 5.58 -4.35 5.19
C ASN A 591 5.51 -4.73 6.67
N SER A 592 5.19 -3.74 7.50
CA SER A 592 5.31 -3.89 8.95
C SER A 592 4.07 -4.51 9.59
N VAL A 593 2.91 -4.45 8.93
CA VAL A 593 1.61 -4.81 9.53
C VAL A 593 0.77 -5.63 8.55
N LYS A 594 0.15 -6.70 9.04
CA LYS A 594 -0.92 -7.46 8.36
C LYS A 594 -2.24 -7.16 9.03
N VAL A 595 -3.26 -6.81 8.25
CA VAL A 595 -4.62 -6.60 8.76
C VAL A 595 -5.49 -7.78 8.38
N ILE A 596 -6.14 -8.39 9.37
CA ILE A 596 -7.08 -9.49 9.16
C ILE A 596 -8.48 -9.00 9.46
N ILE A 597 -9.41 -9.13 8.51
CA ILE A 597 -10.81 -8.73 8.66
C ILE A 597 -11.71 -9.93 8.48
N ASP A 598 -12.53 -10.23 9.48
CA ASP A 598 -13.55 -11.28 9.35
C ASP A 598 -14.69 -10.81 8.43
N ALA A 599 -15.00 -11.57 7.38
CA ALA A 599 -16.00 -11.19 6.38
C ALA A 599 -17.43 -11.15 6.94
N TYR A 600 -17.70 -11.80 8.07
CA TYR A 600 -19.03 -11.87 8.70
C TYR A 600 -19.21 -10.85 9.83
N ASP A 601 -18.22 -10.75 10.73
CA ASP A 601 -18.29 -9.85 11.89
C ASP A 601 -17.67 -8.47 11.63
N GLY A 602 -16.78 -8.34 10.64
CA GLY A 602 -16.07 -7.10 10.34
C GLY A 602 -15.01 -6.71 11.38
N THR A 603 -14.68 -7.62 12.31
CA THR A 603 -13.58 -7.43 13.28
C THR A 603 -12.26 -7.33 12.53
N ALA A 604 -11.53 -6.23 12.73
CA ALA A 604 -10.26 -5.96 12.08
C ALA A 604 -9.13 -6.06 13.11
N ASP A 605 -8.18 -6.97 12.89
CA ASP A 605 -7.01 -7.18 13.74
C ASP A 605 -5.73 -6.76 13.02
N PHE A 606 -4.93 -5.90 13.64
CA PHE A 606 -3.66 -5.42 13.07
C PHE A 606 -2.50 -6.16 13.73
N TYR A 607 -1.82 -7.04 12.99
CA TYR A 607 -0.67 -7.80 13.47
C TYR A 607 0.64 -7.18 12.99
N VAL A 608 1.53 -6.83 13.91
CA VAL A 608 2.87 -6.32 13.59
C VAL A 608 3.78 -7.49 13.23
N VAL A 609 4.12 -7.61 11.94
CA VAL A 609 4.98 -8.68 11.39
C VAL A 609 6.45 -8.28 11.29
N ASP A 610 6.77 -6.98 11.21
CA ASP A 610 8.13 -6.47 11.36
C ASP A 610 8.25 -5.65 12.67
N PRO A 611 8.59 -6.31 13.80
CA PRO A 611 8.75 -5.62 15.08
C PRO A 611 10.01 -4.75 15.16
N ALA A 612 10.96 -4.90 14.21
CA ALA A 612 12.19 -4.11 14.19
C ALA A 612 11.96 -2.71 13.61
N ASP A 613 10.94 -2.55 12.75
CA ASP A 613 10.60 -1.29 12.11
C ASP A 613 10.33 -0.17 13.13
N PRO A 614 11.14 0.92 13.15
CA PRO A 614 10.97 2.04 14.07
C PRO A 614 9.66 2.83 13.85
N LEU A 615 9.15 2.89 12.60
CA LEU A 615 7.88 3.58 12.31
C LEU A 615 6.71 2.80 12.92
N ALA A 616 6.64 1.49 12.71
CA ALA A 616 5.64 0.62 13.34
C ALA A 616 5.71 0.69 14.87
N ARG A 617 6.91 0.69 15.46
CA ARG A 617 7.09 0.84 16.91
C ARG A 617 6.60 2.20 17.42
N SER A 618 6.85 3.29 16.68
CA SER A 618 6.33 4.61 17.04
C SER A 618 4.81 4.62 17.02
N PHE A 619 4.17 4.12 15.96
CA PHE A 619 2.71 4.01 15.88
C PHE A 619 2.12 3.07 16.93
N ALA A 620 2.77 1.95 17.24
CA ALA A 620 2.37 1.05 18.31
C ALA A 620 2.40 1.73 19.69
N SER A 621 3.35 2.62 19.93
CA SER A 621 3.39 3.39 21.17
C SER A 621 2.31 4.50 21.24
N ILE A 622 1.89 5.05 20.09
CA ILE A 622 0.80 6.04 20.01
C ILE A 622 -0.56 5.33 20.18
N PHE A 623 -0.73 4.14 19.58
CA PHE A 623 -1.97 3.36 19.54
C PHE A 623 -1.77 1.92 20.05
N PRO A 624 -1.49 1.71 21.35
CA PRO A 624 -1.13 0.40 21.89
C PRO A 624 -2.25 -0.65 21.80
N GLU A 625 -3.51 -0.23 21.80
CA GLU A 625 -4.67 -1.13 21.68
C GLU A 625 -4.92 -1.60 20.25
N LEU A 626 -4.39 -0.88 19.24
CA LEU A 626 -4.62 -1.19 17.83
C LEU A 626 -3.78 -2.39 17.37
N PHE A 627 -2.54 -2.47 17.83
CA PHE A 627 -1.55 -3.40 17.30
C PHE A 627 -1.38 -4.63 18.19
N LYS A 628 -1.39 -5.80 17.55
CA LYS A 628 -1.13 -7.11 18.15
C LYS A 628 0.22 -7.64 17.67
N PRO A 629 0.98 -8.37 18.50
CA PRO A 629 2.17 -9.09 18.05
C PRO A 629 1.81 -10.18 17.02
N ALA A 630 2.64 -10.40 16.01
CA ALA A 630 2.45 -11.49 15.04
C ALA A 630 2.35 -12.88 15.68
N SER A 631 2.96 -13.10 16.85
CA SER A 631 2.86 -14.37 17.59
C SER A 631 1.45 -14.70 18.09
N GLN A 632 0.53 -13.73 18.13
CA GLN A 632 -0.88 -13.97 18.46
C GLN A 632 -1.71 -14.36 17.23
N MET A 633 -1.13 -14.32 16.03
CA MET A 633 -1.82 -14.71 14.80
C MET A 633 -2.06 -16.24 14.80
N PRO A 634 -3.28 -16.71 14.52
CA PRO A 634 -3.56 -18.13 14.40
C PRO A 634 -2.67 -18.82 13.35
N ALA A 635 -2.15 -20.01 13.67
CA ALA A 635 -1.20 -20.73 12.81
C ALA A 635 -1.75 -21.00 11.39
N GLU A 636 -3.05 -21.25 11.27
CA GLU A 636 -3.74 -21.41 9.99
C GLU A 636 -3.62 -20.14 9.13
N LEU A 637 -3.82 -18.95 9.71
CA LEU A 637 -3.66 -17.68 9.00
C LEU A 637 -2.21 -17.39 8.62
N VAL A 638 -1.26 -17.76 9.49
CA VAL A 638 0.18 -17.63 9.20
C VAL A 638 0.55 -18.41 7.93
N ALA A 639 -0.05 -19.58 7.71
CA ALA A 639 0.20 -20.41 6.54
C ALA A 639 -0.30 -19.78 5.21
N HIS A 640 -1.20 -18.80 5.28
CA HIS A 640 -1.74 -18.10 4.11
C HIS A 640 -1.04 -16.76 3.82
N LEU A 641 -0.13 -16.30 4.69
CA LEU A 641 0.58 -15.04 4.45
C LEU A 641 1.38 -15.10 3.15
N ARG A 642 1.25 -14.05 2.34
CA ARG A 642 2.04 -13.83 1.11
C ARG A 642 2.88 -12.56 1.21
N TYR A 643 3.96 -12.49 0.45
CA TYR A 643 4.74 -11.28 0.27
C TYR A 643 4.03 -10.39 -0.76
N PRO A 644 3.72 -9.13 -0.43
CA PRO A 644 2.86 -8.32 -1.29
C PRO A 644 3.52 -7.92 -2.59
N VAL A 645 2.70 -7.83 -3.63
CA VAL A 645 3.10 -7.48 -4.98
C VAL A 645 3.57 -6.03 -5.06
N ASP A 646 2.83 -5.06 -4.50
CA ASP A 646 3.19 -3.63 -4.59
C ASP A 646 4.58 -3.34 -3.98
N LEU A 647 4.87 -3.90 -2.79
CA LEU A 647 6.18 -3.73 -2.17
C LEU A 647 7.28 -4.39 -3.00
N PHE A 648 7.02 -5.60 -3.50
CA PHE A 648 7.98 -6.35 -4.28
C PHE A 648 8.32 -5.64 -5.60
N GLU A 649 7.33 -5.04 -6.27
CA GLU A 649 7.55 -4.22 -7.46
C GLU A 649 8.44 -3.01 -7.18
N ILE A 650 8.15 -2.26 -6.10
CA ILE A 650 8.97 -1.11 -5.69
C ILE A 650 10.40 -1.57 -5.41
N GLN A 651 10.57 -2.65 -4.65
CA GLN A 651 11.87 -3.22 -4.32
C GLN A 651 12.63 -3.70 -5.55
N ALA A 652 11.97 -4.41 -6.46
CA ALA A 652 12.53 -4.91 -7.71
C ALA A 652 13.02 -3.75 -8.60
N ARG A 653 12.23 -2.69 -8.76
CA ARG A 653 12.60 -1.50 -9.54
C ARG A 653 13.76 -0.75 -8.92
N MET A 654 13.77 -0.58 -7.60
CA MET A 654 14.92 0.02 -6.90
C MET A 654 16.17 -0.86 -7.07
N TYR A 655 16.04 -2.18 -6.92
CA TYR A 655 17.16 -3.11 -7.05
C TYR A 655 17.72 -3.15 -8.49
N ALA A 656 16.89 -2.94 -9.51
CA ALA A 656 17.29 -2.89 -10.91
C ALA A 656 18.43 -1.90 -11.20
N THR A 657 18.57 -0.84 -10.39
CA THR A 657 19.71 0.09 -10.44
C THR A 657 20.67 -0.10 -9.26
N PHE A 658 20.15 -0.30 -8.04
CA PHE A 658 20.96 -0.27 -6.82
C PHE A 658 21.68 -1.59 -6.48
N HIS A 659 21.49 -2.65 -7.27
CA HIS A 659 22.33 -3.86 -7.17
C HIS A 659 23.79 -3.58 -7.55
N MET A 660 24.07 -2.52 -8.33
CA MET A 660 25.41 -2.05 -8.65
C MET A 660 26.06 -1.43 -7.40
N LYS A 661 26.73 -2.26 -6.60
CA LYS A 661 27.38 -1.85 -5.34
C LYS A 661 28.68 -1.07 -5.55
N ASP A 662 29.31 -1.18 -6.72
CA ASP A 662 30.50 -0.42 -7.07
C ASP A 662 30.11 1.00 -7.56
N PRO A 663 30.60 2.08 -6.91
CA PRO A 663 30.28 3.45 -7.30
C PRO A 663 30.66 3.83 -8.73
N ARG A 664 31.71 3.23 -9.31
CA ARG A 664 32.16 3.52 -10.68
C ARG A 664 31.19 2.96 -11.71
N VAL A 665 30.82 1.69 -11.53
CA VAL A 665 29.81 1.00 -12.35
C VAL A 665 28.46 1.71 -12.26
N PHE A 666 28.08 2.12 -11.05
CA PHE A 666 26.84 2.86 -10.79
C PHE A 666 26.83 4.24 -11.48
N TYR A 667 27.91 5.02 -11.34
CA TYR A 667 28.01 6.36 -11.94
C TYR A 667 27.88 6.32 -13.47
N ASN A 668 28.50 5.32 -14.10
CA ASN A 668 28.45 5.12 -15.55
C ASN A 668 27.16 4.42 -16.03
N ARG A 669 26.33 3.90 -15.10
CA ARG A 669 25.10 3.13 -15.39
C ARG A 669 25.36 1.93 -16.32
N GLU A 670 26.44 1.20 -16.10
CA GLU A 670 26.92 0.14 -17.00
C GLU A 670 26.07 -1.14 -16.99
N ASP A 671 25.39 -1.46 -15.88
CA ASP A 671 24.63 -2.71 -15.69
C ASP A 671 23.19 -2.41 -15.21
N VAL A 672 22.49 -1.44 -15.82
CA VAL A 672 21.09 -1.13 -15.45
C VAL A 672 20.17 -2.23 -15.95
N TRP A 673 19.32 -2.75 -15.06
CA TRP A 673 18.30 -3.74 -15.40
C TRP A 673 16.95 -3.07 -15.65
N ALA A 674 16.08 -3.78 -16.37
CA ALA A 674 14.70 -3.41 -16.63
C ALA A 674 13.78 -4.61 -16.41
N VAL A 675 12.53 -4.33 -16.05
CA VAL A 675 11.47 -5.34 -16.05
C VAL A 675 11.13 -5.65 -17.52
N PRO A 676 11.11 -6.93 -17.93
CA PRO A 676 10.80 -7.30 -19.31
C PRO A 676 9.34 -6.98 -19.65
N THR A 677 9.08 -6.95 -20.95
CA THR A 677 7.72 -6.91 -21.52
C THR A 677 7.30 -8.29 -22.02
N GLU A 678 6.00 -8.53 -22.07
CA GLU A 678 5.35 -9.72 -22.65
C GLU A 678 4.16 -9.30 -23.54
N LEU A 679 3.58 -10.26 -24.27
CA LEU A 679 2.33 -10.03 -25.03
C LEU A 679 1.15 -10.60 -24.24
N PHE A 680 0.26 -9.72 -23.77
CA PHE A 680 -1.02 -10.15 -23.22
C PHE A 680 -2.12 -9.91 -24.25
N GLY A 681 -2.76 -10.98 -24.73
CA GLY A 681 -3.59 -10.90 -25.93
C GLY A 681 -2.80 -10.35 -27.12
N ASN A 682 -3.08 -9.10 -27.51
CA ASN A 682 -2.40 -8.39 -28.60
C ASN A 682 -1.63 -7.14 -28.13
N GLU A 683 -1.58 -6.89 -26.81
CA GLU A 683 -0.96 -5.69 -26.24
C GLU A 683 0.38 -6.04 -25.58
N THR A 684 1.38 -5.18 -25.80
CA THR A 684 2.67 -5.28 -25.11
C THR A 684 2.54 -4.66 -23.72
N VAL A 685 2.71 -5.47 -22.68
CA VAL A 685 2.62 -5.06 -21.28
C VAL A 685 3.92 -5.38 -20.54
N LEU A 686 4.16 -4.74 -19.39
CA LEU A 686 5.24 -5.14 -18.49
C LEU A 686 4.86 -6.44 -17.80
N VAL A 687 5.84 -7.33 -17.59
CA VAL A 687 5.63 -8.53 -16.79
C VAL A 687 5.35 -8.13 -15.35
N GLU A 688 4.20 -8.55 -14.84
CA GLU A 688 3.81 -8.40 -13.44
C GLU A 688 4.46 -9.50 -12.58
N PRO A 689 4.82 -9.26 -11.30
CA PRO A 689 5.25 -10.33 -10.42
C PRO A 689 4.14 -11.39 -10.24
N TYR A 690 4.50 -12.66 -10.27
CA TYR A 690 3.52 -13.75 -10.12
C TYR A 690 3.96 -14.80 -9.12
N TYR A 691 2.97 -15.42 -8.47
CA TYR A 691 3.21 -16.47 -7.49
C TYR A 691 3.39 -17.83 -8.14
N VAL A 692 4.44 -18.55 -7.74
CA VAL A 692 4.74 -19.92 -8.16
C VAL A 692 5.04 -20.80 -6.95
N THR A 693 4.66 -22.07 -7.05
CA THR A 693 5.09 -23.10 -6.09
C THR A 693 6.27 -23.87 -6.67
N MET A 694 7.47 -23.63 -6.17
CA MET A 694 8.67 -24.31 -6.68
C MET A 694 9.74 -24.60 -5.64
N ARG A 695 10.67 -25.50 -5.98
CA ARG A 695 11.89 -25.71 -5.21
C ARG A 695 12.93 -24.69 -5.65
N LEU A 696 13.42 -23.90 -4.69
CA LEU A 696 14.58 -23.04 -4.93
C LEU A 696 15.85 -23.89 -5.02
N ALA A 697 16.84 -23.41 -5.77
CA ALA A 697 18.15 -24.06 -5.82
C ALA A 697 18.71 -24.20 -4.40
N ASN A 698 19.22 -25.38 -4.06
CA ASN A 698 19.72 -25.76 -2.73
C ASN A 698 18.64 -25.96 -1.63
N ASP A 699 17.34 -25.95 -1.96
CA ASP A 699 16.27 -26.30 -1.01
C ASP A 699 15.44 -27.50 -1.50
N PRO A 700 15.37 -28.61 -0.73
CA PRO A 700 14.62 -29.80 -1.16
C PRO A 700 13.10 -29.64 -1.05
N ARG A 701 12.59 -28.60 -0.36
CA ARG A 701 11.15 -28.42 -0.13
C ARG A 701 10.55 -27.43 -1.14
N PRO A 702 9.40 -27.75 -1.76
CA PRO A 702 8.68 -26.77 -2.56
C PRO A 702 8.16 -25.65 -1.65
N GLU A 703 8.28 -24.43 -2.11
CA GLU A 703 7.81 -23.24 -1.43
C GLU A 703 6.97 -22.39 -2.37
N PHE A 704 6.00 -21.70 -1.78
CA PHE A 704 5.27 -20.65 -2.45
C PHE A 704 6.08 -19.36 -2.42
N ILE A 705 6.38 -18.84 -3.60
CA ILE A 705 7.25 -17.67 -3.77
C ILE A 705 6.67 -16.73 -4.81
N LEU A 706 6.98 -15.45 -4.67
CA LEU A 706 6.69 -14.42 -5.67
C LEU A 706 7.95 -14.21 -6.51
N ILE A 707 7.85 -14.22 -7.84
CA ILE A 707 9.01 -14.09 -8.74
C ILE A 707 8.82 -12.96 -9.76
N LEU A 708 9.92 -12.31 -10.15
CA LEU A 708 9.97 -11.37 -11.27
C LEU A 708 11.30 -11.52 -12.05
N PRO A 709 11.26 -11.76 -13.38
CA PRO A 709 12.46 -11.77 -14.22
C PRO A 709 12.98 -10.36 -14.57
N PHE A 710 14.24 -10.27 -14.99
CA PHE A 710 14.91 -9.04 -15.42
C PHE A 710 15.69 -9.21 -16.73
N VAL A 711 15.73 -8.14 -17.52
CA VAL A 711 16.52 -7.98 -18.73
C VAL A 711 17.44 -6.76 -18.60
N PRO A 712 18.55 -6.64 -19.37
CA PRO A 712 19.32 -5.40 -19.43
C PRO A 712 18.47 -4.27 -20.01
N ALA A 713 18.71 -3.03 -19.58
CA ALA A 713 18.08 -1.88 -20.19
C ALA A 713 18.36 -1.85 -21.72
N GLY A 714 17.29 -1.85 -22.53
CA GLY A 714 17.37 -1.82 -23.99
C GLY A 714 17.68 -3.17 -24.66
N ARG A 715 17.56 -4.31 -23.95
CA ARG A 715 17.68 -5.65 -24.52
C ARG A 715 16.58 -6.57 -23.98
N ASP A 716 16.34 -7.68 -24.68
CA ASP A 716 15.27 -8.62 -24.35
C ASP A 716 15.75 -9.97 -23.79
N ASN A 717 17.06 -10.17 -23.63
CA ASN A 717 17.60 -11.42 -23.05
C ASN A 717 17.58 -11.38 -21.52
N LEU A 718 17.24 -12.49 -20.85
CA LEU A 718 17.27 -12.56 -19.40
C LEU A 718 18.69 -12.41 -18.87
N ILE A 719 18.81 -11.72 -17.74
CA ILE A 719 20.07 -11.58 -16.98
C ILE A 719 19.91 -11.85 -15.49
N ALA A 720 18.70 -11.76 -14.96
CA ALA A 720 18.41 -12.19 -13.61
C ALA A 720 16.93 -12.50 -13.42
N TRP A 721 16.60 -13.07 -12.27
CA TRP A 721 15.27 -13.02 -11.68
C TRP A 721 15.38 -12.82 -10.17
N MET A 722 14.42 -12.14 -9.57
CA MET A 722 14.29 -11.96 -8.13
C MET A 722 13.11 -12.78 -7.63
N ALA A 723 13.22 -13.35 -6.43
CA ALA A 723 12.11 -13.96 -5.73
C ALA A 723 12.01 -13.54 -4.26
N ALA A 724 10.78 -13.45 -3.78
CA ALA A 724 10.42 -13.29 -2.38
C ALA A 724 9.77 -14.56 -1.84
N ARG A 725 10.23 -15.04 -0.69
CA ARG A 725 9.72 -16.27 -0.08
C ARG A 725 8.48 -15.99 0.78
N ASN A 726 7.45 -16.83 0.68
CA ASN A 726 6.20 -16.67 1.44
C ASN A 726 6.05 -17.68 2.60
N ASP A 727 6.92 -18.69 2.70
CA ASP A 727 6.69 -19.82 3.60
C ASP A 727 7.70 -19.91 4.76
N GLY A 728 7.17 -20.34 5.92
CA GLY A 728 7.96 -20.75 7.07
C GLY A 728 8.81 -19.63 7.70
N PRO A 729 9.94 -19.98 8.34
CA PRO A 729 10.79 -18.99 9.04
C PRO A 729 11.53 -18.05 8.09
N ARG A 730 11.41 -18.25 6.77
CA ARG A 730 12.09 -17.48 5.73
C ARG A 730 11.16 -16.53 4.99
N TYR A 731 9.94 -16.35 5.49
CA TYR A 731 9.01 -15.34 5.02
C TYR A 731 9.68 -13.98 4.87
N GLY A 732 9.57 -13.38 3.68
CA GLY A 732 10.12 -12.07 3.35
C GLY A 732 11.61 -12.05 2.99
N GLU A 733 12.30 -13.19 2.92
CA GLU A 733 13.65 -13.26 2.38
C GLU A 733 13.63 -13.04 0.85
N LEU A 734 14.46 -12.11 0.38
CA LEU A 734 14.65 -11.79 -1.04
C LEU A 734 15.91 -12.48 -1.56
N VAL A 735 15.78 -13.18 -2.69
CA VAL A 735 16.88 -13.86 -3.38
C VAL A 735 16.91 -13.43 -4.84
N VAL A 736 18.09 -13.20 -5.39
CA VAL A 736 18.30 -12.85 -6.79
C VAL A 736 19.22 -13.88 -7.42
N TYR A 737 18.78 -14.42 -8.55
CA TYR A 737 19.53 -15.37 -9.35
C TYR A 737 19.99 -14.66 -10.61
N ARG A 738 21.29 -14.65 -10.85
CA ARG A 738 21.93 -14.01 -12.01
C ARG A 738 22.34 -15.06 -13.01
N PHE A 739 22.01 -14.83 -14.28
CA PHE A 739 22.49 -15.65 -15.38
C PHE A 739 23.94 -15.27 -15.72
N PRO A 740 24.78 -16.24 -16.11
CA PRO A 740 26.16 -15.97 -16.45
C PRO A 740 26.26 -15.26 -17.81
N LYS A 741 27.27 -14.40 -17.98
CA LYS A 741 27.40 -13.50 -19.15
C LYS A 741 27.78 -14.21 -20.46
N ASP A 742 28.20 -15.47 -20.37
CA ASP A 742 28.65 -16.31 -21.48
C ASP A 742 27.53 -17.18 -22.09
N ARG A 743 26.34 -17.23 -21.46
CA ARG A 743 25.16 -17.93 -21.99
C ARG A 743 23.97 -17.00 -22.18
N LEU A 744 23.22 -17.24 -23.26
CA LEU A 744 22.01 -16.50 -23.58
C LEU A 744 20.79 -17.23 -23.02
N ALA A 745 20.09 -16.59 -22.09
CA ALA A 745 18.75 -17.00 -21.65
C ALA A 745 17.70 -16.10 -22.33
N PHE A 746 16.69 -16.69 -22.97
CA PHE A 746 15.67 -15.93 -23.69
C PHE A 746 14.75 -15.17 -22.71
N GLY A 747 14.50 -13.88 -22.93
CA GLY A 747 13.48 -13.17 -22.17
C GLY A 747 12.07 -13.40 -22.68
N PRO A 748 11.05 -12.98 -21.89
CA PRO A 748 9.65 -13.16 -22.24
C PRO A 748 9.32 -12.71 -23.66
N MET A 749 9.61 -11.46 -24.03
CA MET A 749 9.38 -10.94 -25.38
C MET A 749 10.10 -11.72 -26.51
N GLN A 750 11.25 -12.34 -26.22
CA GLN A 750 11.93 -13.19 -27.21
C GLN A 750 11.20 -14.51 -27.40
N VAL A 751 10.72 -15.13 -26.32
CA VAL A 751 9.90 -16.35 -26.39
C VAL A 751 8.59 -16.05 -27.12
N GLU A 752 7.92 -14.95 -26.79
CA GLU A 752 6.74 -14.42 -27.49
C GLU A 752 6.96 -14.29 -29.00
N SER A 753 8.07 -13.66 -29.39
CA SER A 753 8.44 -13.48 -30.80
C SER A 753 8.66 -14.82 -31.50
N ARG A 754 9.27 -15.79 -30.81
CA ARG A 754 9.51 -17.13 -31.37
C ARG A 754 8.23 -17.95 -31.48
N ILE A 755 7.30 -17.81 -30.53
CA ILE A 755 5.97 -18.42 -30.61
C ILE A 755 5.24 -17.91 -31.85
N ASN A 756 5.30 -16.60 -32.11
CA ASN A 756 4.71 -15.99 -33.31
C ASN A 756 5.42 -16.38 -34.62
N GLN A 757 6.69 -16.80 -34.55
CA GLN A 757 7.47 -17.25 -35.71
C GLN A 757 7.32 -18.76 -35.98
N ASP A 758 6.79 -19.53 -35.03
CA ASP A 758 6.54 -20.96 -35.23
C ASP A 758 5.40 -21.15 -36.24
N PRO A 759 5.63 -21.83 -37.38
CA PRO A 759 4.63 -21.94 -38.44
C PRO A 759 3.33 -22.62 -38.00
N VAL A 760 3.43 -23.63 -37.11
CA VAL A 760 2.26 -24.41 -36.66
C VAL A 760 1.44 -23.57 -35.70
N ILE A 761 2.09 -22.96 -34.71
CA ILE A 761 1.41 -22.12 -33.72
C ILE A 761 0.82 -20.88 -34.40
N SER A 762 1.60 -20.17 -35.22
CA SER A 762 1.13 -18.96 -35.90
C SER A 762 -0.06 -19.23 -36.81
N GLN A 763 -0.05 -20.33 -37.58
CA GLN A 763 -1.17 -20.70 -38.44
C GLN A 763 -2.45 -20.91 -37.61
N GLN A 764 -2.33 -21.65 -36.51
CA GLN A 764 -3.46 -21.94 -35.63
C GLN A 764 -4.00 -20.69 -34.93
N LEU A 765 -3.13 -19.83 -34.42
CA LEU A 765 -3.51 -18.55 -33.82
C LEU A 765 -4.25 -17.65 -34.84
N THR A 766 -3.76 -17.57 -36.08
CA THR A 766 -4.43 -16.81 -37.14
C THR A 766 -5.80 -17.38 -37.50
N LEU A 767 -5.98 -18.70 -37.49
CA LEU A 767 -7.27 -19.35 -37.76
C LEU A 767 -8.28 -19.17 -36.63
N TRP A 768 -7.83 -19.20 -35.38
CA TRP A 768 -8.68 -19.02 -34.21
C TRP A 768 -9.05 -17.57 -33.93
N ASN A 769 -8.26 -16.64 -34.45
CA ASN A 769 -8.49 -15.22 -34.32
C ASN A 769 -9.16 -14.65 -35.59
N GLN A 770 -10.25 -15.28 -36.02
CA GLN A 770 -11.10 -14.90 -37.16
C GLN A 770 -12.54 -14.62 -36.73
N GLU A 771 -13.28 -13.91 -37.59
CA GLU A 771 -14.66 -13.44 -37.36
C GLU A 771 -15.49 -14.37 -36.45
N GLY A 772 -15.81 -13.87 -35.24
CA GLY A 772 -16.64 -14.58 -34.26
C GLY A 772 -15.90 -15.23 -33.08
N SER A 773 -14.58 -15.42 -33.16
CA SER A 773 -13.75 -15.87 -32.03
C SER A 773 -12.48 -15.05 -31.86
N ARG A 774 -12.04 -14.91 -30.61
CA ARG A 774 -10.83 -14.21 -30.21
C ARG A 774 -9.94 -15.13 -29.40
N VAL A 775 -8.65 -15.13 -29.74
CA VAL A 775 -7.64 -15.79 -28.91
C VAL A 775 -7.18 -14.82 -27.81
N ILE A 776 -7.14 -15.32 -26.58
CA ILE A 776 -6.55 -14.63 -25.44
C ILE A 776 -5.29 -15.40 -25.06
N ARG A 777 -4.15 -14.74 -25.24
CA ARG A 777 -2.85 -15.20 -24.75
C ARG A 777 -2.75 -14.84 -23.27
N GLY A 778 -2.59 -15.84 -22.42
CA GLY A 778 -2.36 -15.62 -20.99
C GLY A 778 -0.93 -15.20 -20.70
N ASN A 779 -0.59 -15.07 -19.43
CA ASN A 779 0.73 -14.60 -19.00
C ASN A 779 1.78 -15.66 -19.34
N LEU A 780 2.95 -15.21 -19.81
CA LEU A 780 4.08 -16.09 -20.05
C LEU A 780 4.84 -16.31 -18.73
N LEU A 781 4.65 -17.49 -18.14
CA LEU A 781 5.32 -17.84 -16.89
C LEU A 781 6.74 -18.34 -17.17
N VAL A 782 7.74 -17.64 -16.62
CA VAL A 782 9.13 -18.10 -16.58
C VAL A 782 9.30 -18.92 -15.30
N ILE A 783 9.47 -20.22 -15.45
CA ILE A 783 9.51 -21.17 -14.33
C ILE A 783 10.91 -21.79 -14.24
N PRO A 784 11.74 -21.30 -13.30
CA PRO A 784 12.99 -21.96 -12.96
C PRO A 784 12.75 -23.33 -12.34
N MET A 785 13.48 -24.35 -12.79
CA MET A 785 13.49 -25.68 -12.20
C MET A 785 14.94 -26.11 -12.00
N GLU A 786 15.42 -26.06 -10.76
CA GLU A 786 16.84 -26.21 -10.44
C GLU A 786 17.69 -25.25 -11.28
N ASP A 787 18.51 -25.74 -12.22
CA ASP A 787 19.33 -24.92 -13.12
C ASP A 787 18.67 -24.67 -14.48
N ALA A 788 17.48 -25.20 -14.76
CA ALA A 788 16.82 -25.08 -16.06
C ALA A 788 15.68 -24.05 -16.09
N LEU A 789 15.38 -23.55 -17.29
CA LEU A 789 14.24 -22.66 -17.53
C LEU A 789 13.18 -23.34 -18.41
N MET A 790 11.94 -23.28 -17.93
CA MET A 790 10.75 -23.63 -18.69
C MET A 790 9.83 -22.43 -18.79
N TYR A 791 9.34 -22.15 -19.99
CA TYR A 791 8.35 -21.11 -20.24
C TYR A 791 7.02 -21.79 -20.50
N VAL A 792 5.95 -21.29 -19.87
CA VAL A 792 4.60 -21.83 -20.04
C VAL A 792 3.64 -20.69 -20.35
N GLU A 793 2.91 -20.81 -21.45
CA GLU A 793 1.90 -19.84 -21.87
C GLU A 793 0.58 -20.57 -22.16
N PRO A 794 -0.50 -20.24 -21.44
CA PRO A 794 -1.83 -20.79 -21.73
C PRO A 794 -2.51 -19.97 -22.84
N LEU A 795 -3.19 -20.68 -23.75
CA LEU A 795 -4.02 -20.09 -24.79
C LEU A 795 -5.50 -20.35 -24.54
N PHE A 796 -6.26 -19.27 -24.39
CA PHE A 796 -7.70 -19.31 -24.24
C PHE A 796 -8.41 -18.92 -25.54
N LEU A 797 -9.53 -19.55 -25.82
CA LEU A 797 -10.44 -19.19 -26.89
C LEU A 797 -11.72 -18.63 -26.29
N GLN A 798 -12.20 -17.51 -26.84
CA GLN A 798 -13.44 -16.88 -26.41
C GLN A 798 -14.25 -16.46 -27.64
N ALA A 799 -15.57 -16.68 -27.61
CA ALA A 799 -16.45 -16.16 -28.65
C ALA A 799 -16.67 -14.65 -28.49
N GLU A 800 -16.75 -13.89 -29.59
CA GLU A 800 -16.92 -12.42 -29.51
C GLU A 800 -18.21 -12.00 -28.79
N ARG A 801 -19.28 -12.78 -28.96
CA ARG A 801 -20.59 -12.52 -28.35
C ARG A 801 -20.77 -13.14 -26.95
N SER A 802 -20.02 -14.21 -26.65
CA SER A 802 -20.11 -14.93 -25.38
C SER A 802 -18.78 -14.88 -24.65
N GLN A 803 -18.74 -14.13 -23.56
CA GLN A 803 -17.51 -13.89 -22.79
C GLN A 803 -17.18 -15.06 -21.84
N LEU A 804 -17.04 -16.27 -22.39
CA LEU A 804 -16.65 -17.47 -21.65
C LEU A 804 -15.31 -18.00 -22.20
N PRO A 805 -14.17 -17.66 -21.58
CA PRO A 805 -12.87 -18.16 -22.01
C PRO A 805 -12.71 -19.65 -21.74
N GLU A 806 -12.25 -20.39 -22.74
CA GLU A 806 -11.96 -21.83 -22.68
C GLU A 806 -10.45 -22.04 -22.86
N LEU A 807 -9.80 -22.74 -21.92
CA LEU A 807 -8.40 -23.13 -22.08
C LEU A 807 -8.30 -24.21 -23.17
N LYS A 808 -7.68 -23.90 -24.31
CA LYS A 808 -7.58 -24.82 -25.45
C LYS A 808 -6.21 -25.41 -25.64
N ARG A 809 -5.14 -24.64 -25.40
CA ARG A 809 -3.76 -25.11 -25.59
C ARG A 809 -2.84 -24.56 -24.52
N VAL A 810 -1.75 -25.28 -24.32
CA VAL A 810 -0.62 -24.87 -23.50
C VAL A 810 0.61 -24.90 -24.38
N ILE A 811 1.29 -23.75 -24.49
CA ILE A 811 2.58 -23.64 -25.14
C ILE A 811 3.66 -23.82 -24.07
N VAL A 812 4.64 -24.67 -24.37
CA VAL A 812 5.81 -24.85 -23.53
C VAL A 812 7.06 -24.64 -24.36
N ALA A 813 7.99 -23.84 -23.82
CA ALA A 813 9.30 -23.64 -24.43
C ALA A 813 10.44 -23.95 -23.46
N SER A 814 11.55 -24.47 -24.00
CA SER A 814 12.83 -24.58 -23.29
C SER A 814 13.98 -24.56 -24.29
N GLY A 815 14.94 -23.66 -24.08
CA GLY A 815 16.03 -23.42 -25.02
C GLY A 815 15.49 -23.12 -26.43
N PRO A 816 15.93 -23.85 -27.48
CA PRO A 816 15.46 -23.60 -28.84
C PRO A 816 14.11 -24.27 -29.19
N ARG A 817 13.59 -25.18 -28.35
CA ARG A 817 12.38 -25.95 -28.65
C ARG A 817 11.14 -25.24 -28.12
N ILE A 818 10.11 -25.19 -28.96
CA ILE A 818 8.78 -24.68 -28.64
C ILE A 818 7.79 -25.74 -29.09
N VAL A 819 6.84 -26.07 -28.23
CA VAL A 819 5.79 -27.04 -28.53
C VAL A 819 4.46 -26.54 -27.98
N MET A 820 3.38 -26.98 -28.61
CA MET A 820 2.02 -26.68 -28.20
C MET A 820 1.22 -27.97 -28.14
N ASP A 821 0.47 -28.16 -27.06
CA ASP A 821 -0.43 -29.30 -26.87
C ASP A 821 -1.69 -28.88 -26.10
N GLU A 822 -2.64 -29.80 -25.92
CA GLU A 822 -3.90 -29.54 -25.20
C GLU A 822 -3.71 -29.49 -23.69
N THR A 823 -2.72 -30.23 -23.18
CA THR A 823 -2.40 -30.31 -21.76
C THR A 823 -0.94 -29.98 -21.51
N LEU A 824 -0.63 -29.48 -20.30
CA LEU A 824 0.75 -29.22 -19.89
C LEU A 824 1.62 -30.49 -19.94
N ASP A 825 1.10 -31.62 -19.46
CA ASP A 825 1.83 -32.89 -19.48
C ASP A 825 2.09 -33.39 -20.91
N GLY A 826 1.13 -33.23 -21.82
CA GLY A 826 1.32 -33.51 -23.25
C GLY A 826 2.39 -32.61 -23.88
N ALA A 827 2.35 -31.31 -23.59
CA ALA A 827 3.33 -30.35 -24.09
C ALA A 827 4.74 -30.65 -23.54
N ILE A 828 4.87 -30.98 -22.25
CA ILE A 828 6.17 -31.39 -21.67
C ILE A 828 6.67 -32.70 -22.31
N ALA A 829 5.80 -33.68 -22.54
CA ALA A 829 6.19 -34.93 -23.21
C ALA A 829 6.73 -34.66 -24.62
N ARG A 830 6.04 -33.81 -25.41
CA ARG A 830 6.51 -33.39 -26.74
C ARG A 830 7.82 -32.62 -26.69
N LEU A 831 7.98 -31.72 -25.71
CA LEU A 831 9.22 -30.94 -25.52
C LEU A 831 10.42 -31.89 -25.32
N LEU A 832 10.22 -32.97 -24.57
CA LEU A 832 11.21 -34.01 -24.28
C LEU A 832 11.35 -35.05 -25.43
N GLY A 833 10.63 -34.89 -26.53
CA GLY A 833 10.64 -35.84 -27.66
C GLY A 833 10.01 -37.20 -27.35
N ARG A 834 9.12 -37.26 -26.35
CA ARG A 834 8.35 -38.45 -25.97
C ARG A 834 6.93 -38.36 -26.54
N ALA A 835 6.29 -39.51 -26.71
CA ALA A 835 4.86 -39.55 -26.99
C ALA A 835 4.08 -38.95 -25.81
N PRO A 836 3.05 -38.11 -26.04
CA PRO A 836 2.16 -37.66 -24.98
C PRO A 836 1.56 -38.86 -24.23
N PRO A 837 1.40 -38.78 -22.90
CA PRO A 837 0.66 -39.81 -22.18
C PRO A 837 -0.74 -39.94 -22.77
N ALA A 838 -1.20 -41.19 -22.99
CA ALA A 838 -2.55 -41.43 -23.49
C ALA A 838 -3.56 -40.83 -22.51
N GLN A 839 -4.49 -40.00 -23.00
CA GLN A 839 -5.62 -39.54 -22.20
C GLN A 839 -6.38 -40.79 -21.68
N PRO A 840 -6.73 -40.86 -20.39
CA PRO A 840 -7.51 -41.98 -19.88
C PRO A 840 -8.86 -42.01 -20.60
N SER A 841 -9.09 -43.05 -21.41
CA SER A 841 -10.39 -43.26 -22.06
C SER A 841 -11.45 -43.55 -20.99
N PRO A 842 -12.64 -42.91 -21.05
CA PRO A 842 -13.73 -43.24 -20.14
C PRO A 842 -14.16 -44.69 -20.38
N GLY A 843 -13.91 -45.56 -19.39
CA GLY A 843 -14.32 -46.98 -19.43
C GLY A 843 -13.18 -48.00 -19.33
N ALA A 844 -11.91 -47.59 -19.32
CA ALA A 844 -10.82 -48.53 -19.02
C ALA A 844 -10.71 -48.75 -17.50
N PRO A 845 -10.73 -50.00 -16.99
CA PRO A 845 -10.47 -50.28 -15.59
C PRO A 845 -9.10 -49.73 -15.18
N PRO A 846 -8.92 -49.24 -13.94
CA PRO A 846 -7.62 -48.76 -13.48
C PRO A 846 -6.58 -49.87 -13.68
N ALA A 847 -5.44 -49.52 -14.29
CA ALA A 847 -4.31 -50.44 -14.38
C ALA A 847 -3.93 -50.86 -12.95
N PRO A 848 -3.97 -52.17 -12.63
CA PRO A 848 -3.60 -52.62 -11.30
C PRO A 848 -2.12 -52.30 -11.07
N GLY A 849 -1.81 -51.85 -9.85
CA GLY A 849 -0.43 -51.62 -9.42
C GLY A 849 0.44 -52.87 -9.58
N PRO A 850 1.77 -52.75 -9.47
CA PRO A 850 2.69 -53.85 -9.72
C PRO A 850 2.36 -55.02 -8.78
N SER A 851 1.72 -56.04 -9.33
CA SER A 851 1.39 -57.29 -8.65
C SER A 851 2.55 -58.24 -8.88
N THR A 852 3.00 -58.89 -7.82
CA THR A 852 4.08 -59.87 -7.92
C THR A 852 3.61 -61.10 -8.72
N ARG A 853 4.55 -61.79 -9.38
CA ARG A 853 4.23 -62.94 -10.24
C ARG A 853 3.41 -64.01 -9.50
N ASP A 854 3.69 -64.24 -8.23
CA ASP A 854 2.96 -65.20 -7.39
C ASP A 854 1.50 -64.77 -7.12
N GLU A 855 1.25 -63.45 -7.00
CA GLU A 855 -0.11 -62.91 -6.87
C GLU A 855 -0.89 -63.04 -8.18
N LEU A 856 -0.24 -62.88 -9.33
CA LEU A 856 -0.88 -63.08 -10.64
C LEU A 856 -1.23 -64.55 -10.89
N ILE A 857 -0.42 -65.51 -10.42
CA ILE A 857 -0.74 -66.94 -10.49
C ILE A 857 -1.96 -67.26 -9.61
N ALA A 858 -2.01 -66.73 -8.39
CA ALA A 858 -3.13 -66.95 -7.48
C ALA A 858 -4.45 -66.36 -8.02
N GLN A 859 -4.39 -65.15 -8.59
CA GLN A 859 -5.56 -64.50 -9.19
C GLN A 859 -6.05 -65.23 -10.46
N ALA A 860 -5.13 -65.78 -11.26
CA ALA A 860 -5.49 -66.60 -12.42
C ALA A 860 -6.24 -67.88 -12.00
N LEU A 861 -5.75 -68.58 -10.96
CA LEU A 861 -6.43 -69.76 -10.42
C LEU A 861 -7.81 -69.42 -9.86
N GLU A 862 -7.94 -68.31 -9.12
CA GLU A 862 -9.22 -67.88 -8.56
C GLU A 862 -10.26 -67.55 -9.64
N SER A 863 -9.87 -66.82 -10.70
CA SER A 863 -10.77 -66.52 -11.82
C SER A 863 -11.15 -67.76 -12.63
N TYR A 864 -10.24 -68.74 -12.77
CA TYR A 864 -10.55 -70.01 -13.41
C TYR A 864 -11.56 -70.84 -12.59
N ASP A 865 -11.36 -70.96 -11.28
CA ASP A 865 -12.25 -71.70 -10.39
C ASP A 865 -13.66 -71.06 -10.32
N ARG A 866 -13.73 -69.73 -10.31
CA ARG A 866 -15.01 -69.00 -10.42
C ARG A 866 -15.70 -69.22 -11.76
N ALA A 867 -14.94 -69.22 -12.85
CA ALA A 867 -15.50 -69.50 -14.18
C ALA A 867 -16.12 -70.92 -14.20
N GLU A 868 -15.44 -71.94 -13.68
CA GLU A 868 -16.00 -73.30 -13.58
C GLU A 868 -17.28 -73.35 -12.74
N GLN A 869 -17.34 -72.64 -11.62
CA GLN A 869 -18.54 -72.58 -10.77
C GLN A 869 -19.72 -71.92 -11.50
N LEU A 870 -19.47 -70.81 -12.20
CA LEU A 870 -20.49 -70.09 -12.97
C LEU A 870 -20.99 -70.92 -14.16
N LEU A 871 -20.09 -71.70 -14.79
CA LEU A 871 -20.45 -72.64 -15.84
C LEU A 871 -21.37 -73.75 -15.31
N ARG A 872 -21.08 -74.31 -14.13
CA ARG A 872 -21.93 -75.31 -13.47
C ARG A 872 -23.30 -74.74 -13.07
N GLN A 873 -23.37 -73.44 -12.80
CA GLN A 873 -24.60 -72.72 -12.49
C GLN A 873 -25.37 -72.24 -13.73
N SER A 874 -24.89 -72.55 -14.93
CA SER A 874 -25.46 -72.10 -16.23
C SER A 874 -25.49 -70.57 -16.40
N ASP A 875 -24.66 -69.81 -15.68
CA ASP A 875 -24.46 -68.38 -15.89
C ASP A 875 -23.36 -68.14 -16.92
N PHE A 876 -23.74 -68.21 -18.20
CA PHE A 876 -22.83 -68.03 -19.33
C PHE A 876 -22.26 -66.61 -19.43
N ALA A 877 -22.98 -65.59 -18.96
CA ALA A 877 -22.52 -64.20 -18.98
C ALA A 877 -21.51 -63.91 -17.86
N GLY A 878 -21.69 -64.53 -16.69
CA GLY A 878 -20.70 -64.56 -15.61
C GLY A 878 -19.43 -65.32 -16.04
N TYR A 879 -19.59 -66.51 -16.63
CA TYR A 879 -18.48 -67.31 -17.15
C TYR A 879 -17.62 -66.54 -18.17
N ALA A 880 -18.25 -65.90 -19.17
CA ALA A 880 -17.53 -65.14 -20.19
C ALA A 880 -16.68 -64.01 -19.60
N ARG A 881 -17.20 -63.30 -18.58
CA ARG A 881 -16.47 -62.22 -17.89
C ARG A 881 -15.27 -62.73 -17.10
N GLU A 882 -15.40 -63.86 -16.40
CA GLU A 882 -14.28 -64.43 -15.63
C GLU A 882 -13.20 -65.05 -16.53
N ILE A 883 -13.58 -65.64 -17.67
CA ILE A 883 -12.61 -66.10 -18.69
C ILE A 883 -11.88 -64.94 -19.35
N GLU A 884 -12.57 -63.83 -19.64
CA GLU A 884 -11.93 -62.63 -20.16
C GLU A 884 -10.94 -62.02 -19.15
N ARG A 885 -11.33 -61.98 -17.87
CA ARG A 885 -10.46 -61.56 -16.76
C ARG A 885 -9.24 -62.47 -16.61
N LEU A 886 -9.42 -63.79 -16.67
CA LEU A 886 -8.32 -64.77 -16.69
C LEU A 886 -7.35 -64.49 -17.85
N GLY A 887 -7.88 -64.25 -19.05
CA GLY A 887 -7.07 -63.93 -20.22
C GLY A 887 -6.29 -62.60 -20.10
N GLN A 888 -6.77 -61.64 -19.31
CA GLN A 888 -6.02 -60.42 -18.99
C GLN A 888 -4.89 -60.70 -17.99
N ILE A 889 -5.15 -61.49 -16.95
CA ILE A 889 -4.15 -61.86 -15.93
C ILE A 889 -3.02 -62.68 -16.56
N LEU A 890 -3.34 -63.65 -17.43
CA LEU A 890 -2.33 -64.46 -18.12
C LEU A 890 -1.43 -63.61 -19.04
N ARG A 891 -1.99 -62.58 -19.68
CA ARG A 891 -1.21 -61.60 -20.48
C ARG A 891 -0.29 -60.74 -19.61
N GLN A 892 -0.73 -60.35 -18.42
CA GLN A 892 0.14 -59.67 -17.44
C GLN A 892 1.25 -60.60 -16.95
N LEU A 893 0.95 -61.89 -16.76
CA LEU A 893 1.91 -62.91 -16.34
C LEU A 893 3.00 -63.13 -17.41
N GLU A 894 2.63 -63.12 -18.69
CA GLU A 894 3.56 -63.20 -19.82
C GLU A 894 4.50 -61.97 -19.89
N GLN A 895 3.98 -60.78 -19.56
CA GLN A 895 4.75 -59.53 -19.53
C GLN A 895 5.65 -59.41 -18.29
N SER A 896 5.44 -60.21 -17.24
CA SER A 896 6.21 -60.22 -15.99
C SER A 896 7.49 -61.07 -16.01
N LYS A 897 8.00 -61.42 -17.21
CA LYS A 897 9.17 -62.30 -17.42
C LYS A 897 10.51 -61.67 -17.05
#